data_AF-A0AAW9SHF4-F1
#
_entry.id   AF-A0AAW9SHF4-F1
#
_cell.length_a   1.000
_cell.length_b   1.000
_cell.length_c   1.000
_cell.angle_alpha   90.00
_cell.angle_beta   90.00
_cell.angle_gamma   90.00
#
_symmetry.space_group_name_H-M   'P 1'
#
loop_
_entity.id
_entity.type
_entity.pdbx_description
1 polymer ?
#
loop_
_entity_poly.entity_id
_entity_poly.type
_entity_poly.pdbx_seq_one_letter_code
_entity_poly.pdbx_strand_id
1 'polypeptide(L)'
;MTAEEAVSHIASGAVVAVNSSSGLCCPDAVLAALGARFDREGAPRDLTSIHPIAAGDFFGTKGVDHIAKPGMLSRIIGGSYPSGPTKAEPPLIWQMITGNQVKAWNVPSGIVFDMLREGAAKRPGVLTKVGLKTFVDPDLEGCAMNEAARSESIVEHRAFDGEDWLYFRALKPDVAIIRASTADERGNLTFEQEGAVLGAMEMALAARNSGGKIIAQVRRIAANGSLKAHDVRVPGILVDMIVEAPEQLQTTATLYDPAISGELVRPLDTFQTPAFNVGKVIARRVAQELRQGWAVNIGFGISANVPRILVEEGQHGAVTWMIEQGAVGGIPLLDFKFGCAANAEAFVASPHQFCYFQAGGFDASLLSFLEVGRDGSVNVSRLSGTPHRTAGAGGFVDITARARKIVFSGMFNAGAKMRVDEGRLIIDTEGKIAKFVEAVDQVSFSGARALEQGQDVTYVTERCVIRLIEGRLTVTEVAPGLDLKRDVLDQAATELLVADDLREMDGALFRPEPLGLEVAGMSGFDLEVAGGVGVLRIDREDKRNALDAGMVDALGAFCRRIERRSDIDVVILTGKGRSFCAGGDIRAWSDESATAFGRHWVRDGHETFDRLARLRQPVIAVLNGHALGGGLELAACADYRVAEAHVKIGQPEAGLGIIAGWSGTQRAVRRFGAQAVRRMALMGEVFSAEEALGLGVVDAVAETGEGLARGRALAATLLKRGPQASELTKMLINAAEGEERERVLESLAGRLAASGAELREGVAAFFDKRPADFPREG
;
A
#
# COMPACT_ATOMS: atom_id res chain seq x y z
N MET A 1 34.21 -19.85 -7.42
CA MET A 1 35.25 -19.36 -8.36
C MET A 1 35.61 -17.93 -7.98
N THR A 2 36.72 -17.39 -8.49
CA THR A 2 37.09 -15.98 -8.21
C THR A 2 36.22 -15.01 -9.02
N ALA A 3 36.12 -13.75 -8.57
CA ALA A 3 35.40 -12.71 -9.31
C ALA A 3 36.02 -12.46 -10.68
N GLU A 4 37.35 -12.49 -10.80
CA GLU A 4 38.09 -12.30 -12.06
C GLU A 4 37.77 -13.39 -13.10
N GLU A 5 37.73 -14.66 -12.67
CA GLU A 5 37.33 -15.77 -13.52
C GLU A 5 35.88 -15.62 -13.99
N ALA A 6 34.96 -15.23 -13.10
CA ALA A 6 33.55 -15.07 -13.44
C ALA A 6 33.34 -13.98 -14.49
N VAL A 7 33.96 -12.81 -14.31
CA VAL A 7 33.80 -11.68 -15.24
C VAL A 7 34.53 -11.89 -16.57
N SER A 8 35.47 -12.85 -16.65
CA SER A 8 36.12 -13.24 -17.92
C SER A 8 35.13 -13.74 -18.98
N HIS A 9 33.97 -14.25 -18.54
CA HIS A 9 32.90 -14.74 -19.40
C HIS A 9 31.99 -13.65 -19.96
N ILE A 10 32.20 -12.38 -19.60
CA ILE A 10 31.44 -11.24 -20.12
C ILE A 10 32.15 -10.74 -21.38
N ALA A 11 31.48 -10.82 -22.52
CA ALA A 11 32.00 -10.40 -23.82
C ALA A 11 31.74 -8.90 -24.09
N SER A 12 32.49 -8.31 -25.01
CA SER A 12 32.16 -6.97 -25.54
C SER A 12 30.78 -7.00 -26.21
N GLY A 13 30.02 -5.91 -26.06
CA GLY A 13 28.66 -5.78 -26.57
C GLY A 13 27.58 -6.50 -25.75
N ALA A 14 27.95 -7.16 -24.66
CA ALA A 14 27.00 -7.91 -23.83
C ALA A 14 25.97 -7.00 -23.14
N VAL A 15 24.75 -7.51 -23.00
CA VAL A 15 23.69 -6.95 -22.17
C VAL A 15 23.80 -7.53 -20.76
N VAL A 16 24.11 -6.67 -19.79
CA VAL A 16 24.37 -7.06 -18.39
C VAL A 16 23.27 -6.50 -17.50
N ALA A 17 22.48 -7.40 -16.90
CA ALA A 17 21.48 -7.04 -15.89
C ALA A 17 22.05 -7.17 -14.48
N VAL A 18 21.82 -6.16 -13.63
CA VAL A 18 22.34 -6.10 -12.27
C VAL A 18 21.19 -5.99 -11.27
N ASN A 19 21.07 -6.96 -10.37
CA ASN A 19 20.08 -6.91 -9.29
C ASN A 19 20.64 -6.11 -8.11
N SER A 20 20.07 -4.96 -7.81
CA SER A 20 20.51 -4.10 -6.71
C SER A 20 19.46 -3.05 -6.36
N SER A 21 19.54 -2.52 -5.14
CA SER A 21 18.87 -1.28 -4.72
C SER A 21 19.82 -0.48 -3.82
N SER A 22 20.54 0.45 -4.41
CA SER A 22 21.67 1.13 -3.78
C SER A 22 22.72 0.12 -3.29
N GLY A 23 23.00 0.05 -1.99
CA GLY A 23 23.87 -0.99 -1.43
C GLY A 23 23.18 -2.33 -1.17
N LEU A 24 21.83 -2.37 -1.13
CA LEU A 24 21.06 -3.59 -0.87
C LEU A 24 21.19 -4.55 -2.06
N CYS A 25 21.62 -5.79 -1.76
CA CYS A 25 21.88 -6.82 -2.77
C CYS A 25 22.84 -6.40 -3.90
N CYS A 26 23.63 -5.34 -3.74
CA CYS A 26 24.57 -4.92 -4.77
C CYS A 26 25.73 -5.94 -4.89
N PRO A 27 25.96 -6.55 -6.08
CA PRO A 27 27.07 -7.47 -6.32
C PRO A 27 28.38 -6.70 -6.59
N ASP A 28 28.78 -5.85 -5.63
CA ASP A 28 29.83 -4.85 -5.78
C ASP A 28 31.21 -5.44 -6.15
N ALA A 29 31.58 -6.59 -5.56
CA ALA A 29 32.87 -7.24 -5.83
C ALA A 29 32.95 -7.77 -7.27
N VAL A 30 31.83 -8.24 -7.82
CA VAL A 30 31.77 -8.68 -9.23
C VAL A 30 31.86 -7.49 -10.17
N LEU A 31 31.16 -6.38 -9.87
CA LEU A 31 31.24 -5.15 -10.67
C LEU A 31 32.64 -4.53 -10.62
N ALA A 32 33.29 -4.55 -9.44
CA ALA A 32 34.66 -4.12 -9.27
C ALA A 32 35.65 -4.94 -10.11
N ALA A 33 35.52 -6.28 -10.10
CA ALA A 33 36.35 -7.15 -10.92
C ALA A 33 36.14 -6.90 -12.42
N LEU A 34 34.90 -6.67 -12.85
CA LEU A 34 34.58 -6.35 -14.24
C LEU A 34 35.23 -5.02 -14.68
N GLY A 35 35.16 -3.99 -13.84
CA GLY A 35 35.82 -2.70 -14.06
C GLY A 35 37.35 -2.79 -14.09
N ALA A 36 37.94 -3.59 -13.19
CA ALA A 36 39.38 -3.82 -13.14
C ALA A 36 39.89 -4.62 -14.35
N ARG A 37 39.10 -5.57 -14.83
CA ARG A 37 39.38 -6.28 -16.09
C ARG A 37 39.47 -5.30 -17.26
N PHE A 38 38.51 -4.36 -17.37
CA PHE A 38 38.55 -3.34 -18.42
C PHE A 38 39.80 -2.46 -18.33
N ASP A 39 40.23 -2.04 -17.14
CA ASP A 39 41.46 -1.25 -16.98
C ASP A 39 42.71 -1.99 -17.47
N ARG A 40 42.77 -3.31 -17.23
CA ARG A 40 43.91 -4.15 -17.61
C ARG A 40 43.92 -4.54 -19.08
N GLU A 41 42.75 -4.87 -19.63
CA GLU A 41 42.63 -5.52 -20.94
C GLU A 41 42.02 -4.61 -22.01
N GLY A 42 41.42 -3.48 -21.63
CA GLY A 42 40.60 -2.66 -22.51
C GLY A 42 39.34 -3.36 -23.00
N ALA A 43 38.90 -4.42 -22.31
CA ALA A 43 37.74 -5.25 -22.62
C ALA A 43 37.06 -5.76 -21.32
N PRO A 44 35.74 -6.02 -21.32
CA PRO A 44 34.81 -5.89 -22.44
C PRO A 44 34.45 -4.44 -22.78
N ARG A 45 34.09 -4.20 -24.04
CA ARG A 45 33.67 -2.89 -24.57
C ARG A 45 32.18 -2.83 -24.84
N ASP A 46 31.65 -1.62 -24.96
CA ASP A 46 30.31 -1.34 -25.49
C ASP A 46 29.15 -2.08 -24.81
N LEU A 47 29.27 -2.36 -23.51
CA LEU A 47 28.23 -3.03 -22.72
C LEU A 47 26.93 -2.22 -22.67
N THR A 48 25.81 -2.93 -22.63
CA THR A 48 24.51 -2.38 -22.22
C THR A 48 24.25 -2.76 -20.77
N SER A 49 24.08 -1.79 -19.88
CA SER A 49 23.74 -2.03 -18.47
C SER A 49 22.23 -1.93 -18.26
N ILE A 50 21.64 -2.91 -17.57
CA ILE A 50 20.25 -2.90 -17.13
C ILE A 50 20.24 -2.95 -15.59
N HIS A 51 19.61 -1.95 -14.95
CA HIS A 51 19.42 -1.93 -13.50
C HIS A 51 18.05 -1.37 -13.15
N PRO A 52 17.05 -2.22 -12.85
CA PRO A 52 15.69 -1.77 -12.52
C PRO A 52 15.65 -0.80 -11.34
N ILE A 53 16.51 -0.99 -10.35
CA ILE A 53 16.74 -0.03 -9.25
C ILE A 53 18.25 0.25 -9.21
N ALA A 54 18.64 1.44 -8.77
CA ALA A 54 20.03 1.90 -8.73
C ALA A 54 20.98 0.84 -8.17
N ALA A 55 22.10 0.62 -8.85
CA ALA A 55 23.13 -0.32 -8.42
C ALA A 55 24.35 0.43 -7.90
N GLY A 56 24.50 0.52 -6.58
CA GLY A 56 25.50 1.34 -5.91
C GLY A 56 24.93 2.61 -5.28
N ASP A 57 25.71 3.21 -4.40
CA ASP A 57 25.41 4.37 -3.58
C ASP A 57 26.63 5.29 -3.44
N PHE A 58 26.45 6.40 -2.72
CA PHE A 58 27.52 7.37 -2.41
C PHE A 58 28.26 7.04 -1.09
N PHE A 59 27.90 5.97 -0.40
CA PHE A 59 28.26 5.69 0.99
C PHE A 59 28.98 4.35 1.16
N GLY A 60 29.85 4.04 0.19
CA GLY A 60 30.80 2.94 0.27
C GLY A 60 30.57 1.82 -0.75
N THR A 61 29.40 1.74 -1.39
CA THR A 61 29.13 0.72 -2.42
C THR A 61 29.14 1.38 -3.80
N LYS A 62 30.23 1.31 -4.56
CA LYS A 62 30.32 2.05 -5.84
C LYS A 62 29.35 1.51 -6.91
N GLY A 63 29.10 0.20 -6.93
CA GLY A 63 28.20 -0.45 -7.86
C GLY A 63 28.58 -0.18 -9.32
N VAL A 64 27.64 0.37 -10.10
CA VAL A 64 27.84 0.61 -11.55
C VAL A 64 28.93 1.63 -11.86
N ASP A 65 29.36 2.46 -10.89
CA ASP A 65 30.50 3.35 -11.09
C ASP A 65 31.81 2.59 -11.32
N HIS A 66 31.90 1.31 -10.89
CA HIS A 66 33.04 0.46 -11.27
C HIS A 66 33.13 0.21 -12.78
N ILE A 67 32.00 0.24 -13.50
CA ILE A 67 31.94 -0.02 -14.94
C ILE A 67 31.61 1.23 -15.76
N ALA A 68 31.31 2.36 -15.12
CA ALA A 68 31.08 3.65 -15.76
C ALA A 68 32.38 4.26 -16.30
N LYS A 69 32.89 3.67 -17.38
CA LYS A 69 34.15 4.02 -18.02
C LYS A 69 33.96 4.27 -19.52
N PRO A 70 34.62 5.28 -20.11
CA PRO A 70 34.58 5.51 -21.55
C PRO A 70 34.98 4.27 -22.36
N GLY A 71 34.17 3.90 -23.35
CA GLY A 71 34.37 2.71 -24.19
C GLY A 71 33.96 1.37 -23.56
N MET A 72 33.69 1.35 -22.25
CA MET A 72 33.18 0.16 -21.56
C MET A 72 31.65 0.09 -21.62
N LEU A 73 30.96 1.17 -21.26
CA LEU A 73 29.50 1.29 -21.40
C LEU A 73 29.15 2.04 -22.68
N SER A 74 28.12 1.56 -23.38
CA SER A 74 27.51 2.25 -24.54
C SER A 74 26.06 2.64 -24.28
N ARG A 75 25.33 1.84 -23.50
CA ARG A 75 23.88 1.99 -23.24
C ARG A 75 23.53 1.68 -21.79
N ILE A 76 22.52 2.37 -21.27
CA ILE A 76 22.01 2.17 -19.91
C ILE A 76 20.48 2.23 -19.90
N ILE A 77 19.84 1.17 -19.40
CA ILE A 77 18.39 1.13 -19.11
C ILE A 77 18.25 1.01 -17.59
N GLY A 78 17.93 2.13 -16.94
CA GLY A 78 17.84 2.22 -15.49
C GLY A 78 16.46 2.62 -15.02
N GLY A 79 15.93 2.00 -13.97
CA GLY A 79 14.76 2.54 -13.29
C GLY A 79 15.10 3.60 -12.25
N SER A 80 16.26 3.46 -11.62
CA SER A 80 16.88 4.56 -10.91
C SER A 80 18.40 4.49 -11.00
N TYR A 81 19.05 5.59 -10.62
CA TYR A 81 20.49 5.82 -10.69
C TYR A 81 21.05 6.19 -9.31
N PRO A 82 22.33 5.91 -9.04
CA PRO A 82 22.97 6.36 -7.80
C PRO A 82 22.77 7.86 -7.59
N SER A 83 22.17 8.25 -6.47
CA SER A 83 21.88 9.65 -6.12
C SER A 83 22.56 10.06 -4.84
N GLY A 84 22.97 11.33 -4.73
CA GLY A 84 23.76 11.80 -3.61
C GLY A 84 23.62 13.29 -3.31
N PRO A 85 24.37 13.78 -2.32
CA PRO A 85 24.21 15.14 -1.81
C PRO A 85 24.72 16.20 -2.80
N THR A 86 24.07 17.36 -2.81
CA THR A 86 24.31 18.49 -3.75
C THR A 86 25.77 18.90 -3.95
N LYS A 87 26.59 18.80 -2.91
CA LYS A 87 27.98 19.28 -2.90
C LYS A 87 28.99 18.18 -3.24
N ALA A 88 28.54 16.94 -3.41
CA ALA A 88 29.42 15.85 -3.83
C ALA A 88 29.68 15.95 -5.33
N GLU A 89 30.84 15.43 -5.75
CA GLU A 89 31.09 15.20 -7.16
C GLU A 89 30.04 14.22 -7.72
N PRO A 90 29.47 14.47 -8.92
CA PRO A 90 28.54 13.53 -9.53
C PRO A 90 29.20 12.15 -9.73
N PRO A 91 28.47 11.04 -9.51
CA PRO A 91 28.93 9.68 -9.82
C PRO A 91 29.35 9.57 -11.27
N LEU A 92 30.30 8.70 -11.56
CA LEU A 92 30.83 8.55 -12.92
C LEU A 92 29.73 8.24 -13.93
N ILE A 93 28.73 7.43 -13.54
CA ILE A 93 27.57 7.16 -14.39
C ILE A 93 26.81 8.45 -14.77
N TRP A 94 26.62 9.38 -13.83
CA TRP A 94 25.98 10.67 -14.11
C TRP A 94 26.86 11.57 -14.97
N GLN A 95 28.19 11.57 -14.77
CA GLN A 95 29.11 12.31 -15.62
C GLN A 95 29.05 11.83 -17.07
N MET A 96 28.93 10.52 -17.31
CA MET A 96 28.74 9.97 -18.64
C MET A 96 27.39 10.35 -19.25
N ILE A 97 26.31 10.32 -18.46
CA ILE A 97 24.95 10.68 -18.93
C ILE A 97 24.89 12.15 -19.33
N THR A 98 25.33 13.06 -18.45
CA THR A 98 25.29 14.51 -18.70
C THR A 98 26.31 14.94 -19.76
N GLY A 99 27.44 14.22 -19.85
CA GLY A 99 28.42 14.38 -20.93
C GLY A 99 27.99 13.76 -22.26
N ASN A 100 26.77 13.20 -22.35
CA ASN A 100 26.22 12.55 -23.54
C ASN A 100 27.12 11.44 -24.12
N GLN A 101 27.89 10.76 -23.26
CA GLN A 101 28.88 9.73 -23.64
C GLN A 101 28.25 8.34 -23.82
N VAL A 102 27.06 8.13 -23.27
CA VAL A 102 26.28 6.90 -23.33
C VAL A 102 24.83 7.21 -23.66
N LYS A 103 24.11 6.30 -24.31
CA LYS A 103 22.66 6.41 -24.40
C LYS A 103 22.04 5.94 -23.08
N ALA A 104 21.27 6.79 -22.41
CA ALA A 104 20.64 6.45 -21.15
C ALA A 104 19.13 6.72 -21.15
N TRP A 105 18.39 5.75 -20.61
CA TRP A 105 16.95 5.85 -20.43
C TRP A 105 16.56 5.59 -18.99
N ASN A 106 15.68 6.43 -18.47
CA ASN A 106 15.04 6.23 -17.18
C ASN A 106 13.64 5.62 -17.35
N VAL A 107 13.54 4.30 -17.23
CA VAL A 107 12.28 3.54 -17.40
C VAL A 107 11.74 3.17 -16.02
N PRO A 108 10.46 3.39 -15.68
CA PRO A 108 9.93 3.05 -14.35
C PRO A 108 10.35 1.65 -13.87
N SER A 109 10.80 1.54 -12.63
CA SER A 109 11.43 0.32 -12.11
C SER A 109 10.56 -0.92 -12.28
N GLY A 110 9.24 -0.79 -12.07
CA GLY A 110 8.30 -1.88 -12.29
C GLY A 110 8.25 -2.34 -13.75
N ILE A 111 8.23 -1.39 -14.69
CA ILE A 111 8.27 -1.68 -16.13
C ILE A 111 9.56 -2.39 -16.52
N VAL A 112 10.73 -2.02 -15.97
CA VAL A 112 11.99 -2.74 -16.26
C VAL A 112 11.92 -4.19 -15.80
N PHE A 113 11.36 -4.45 -14.61
CA PHE A 113 11.12 -5.81 -14.13
C PHE A 113 10.12 -6.56 -15.02
N ASP A 114 9.06 -5.91 -15.50
CA ASP A 114 8.14 -6.50 -16.46
C ASP A 114 8.83 -6.84 -17.79
N MET A 115 9.67 -5.96 -18.33
CA MET A 115 10.42 -6.21 -19.56
C MET A 115 11.34 -7.43 -19.43
N LEU A 116 11.99 -7.60 -18.26
CA LEU A 116 12.80 -8.78 -17.95
C LEU A 116 11.93 -10.04 -17.84
N ARG A 117 10.77 -9.95 -17.18
CA ARG A 117 9.82 -11.06 -17.05
C ARG A 117 9.26 -11.51 -18.41
N GLU A 118 8.91 -10.57 -19.30
CA GLU A 118 8.47 -10.88 -20.65
C GLU A 118 9.61 -11.53 -21.46
N GLY A 119 10.85 -11.05 -21.30
CA GLY A 119 12.04 -11.67 -21.89
C GLY A 119 12.26 -13.10 -21.43
N ALA A 120 12.16 -13.34 -20.12
CA ALA A 120 12.22 -14.67 -19.52
C ALA A 120 11.16 -15.61 -20.08
N ALA A 121 9.94 -15.12 -20.30
CA ALA A 121 8.83 -15.88 -20.86
C ALA A 121 8.85 -15.95 -22.40
N LYS A 122 9.87 -15.38 -23.07
CA LYS A 122 9.98 -15.26 -24.53
C LYS A 122 8.79 -14.55 -25.18
N ARG A 123 8.15 -13.64 -24.45
CA ARG A 123 7.08 -12.78 -24.92
C ARG A 123 7.66 -11.51 -25.56
N PRO A 124 6.92 -10.85 -26.48
CA PRO A 124 7.48 -9.77 -27.29
C PRO A 124 7.82 -8.51 -26.47
N GLY A 125 7.04 -8.23 -25.43
CA GLY A 125 7.19 -7.02 -24.63
C GLY A 125 6.01 -6.78 -23.70
N VAL A 126 6.07 -5.64 -23.00
CA VAL A 126 5.07 -5.19 -22.02
C VAL A 126 4.11 -4.24 -22.71
N LEU A 127 2.80 -4.48 -22.56
CA LEU A 127 1.77 -3.49 -22.82
C LEU A 127 1.30 -2.92 -21.47
N THR A 128 1.44 -1.61 -21.29
CA THR A 128 1.06 -0.95 -20.03
C THR A 128 0.51 0.45 -20.25
N LYS A 129 -0.32 0.91 -19.32
CA LYS A 129 -0.76 2.31 -19.24
C LYS A 129 0.06 3.13 -18.24
N VAL A 130 0.94 2.49 -17.48
CA VAL A 130 1.86 3.14 -16.54
C VAL A 130 2.82 4.01 -17.35
N GLY A 131 2.83 5.31 -17.06
CA GLY A 131 3.68 6.29 -17.74
C GLY A 131 3.01 7.10 -18.85
N LEU A 132 1.76 6.81 -19.23
CA LEU A 132 1.04 7.66 -20.19
C LEU A 132 0.89 9.10 -19.64
N LYS A 133 1.09 10.08 -20.52
CA LYS A 133 1.15 11.53 -20.20
C LYS A 133 2.23 11.92 -19.18
N THR A 134 3.27 11.11 -18.99
CA THR A 134 4.46 11.45 -18.21
C THR A 134 5.69 11.44 -19.13
N PHE A 135 6.87 11.75 -18.62
CA PHE A 135 8.12 11.69 -19.41
C PHE A 135 8.41 10.30 -20.02
N VAL A 136 7.72 9.26 -19.54
CA VAL A 136 7.76 7.90 -20.06
C VAL A 136 7.05 7.79 -21.42
N ASP A 137 6.04 8.63 -21.63
CA ASP A 137 5.27 8.72 -22.86
C ASP A 137 6.17 9.17 -24.03
N PRO A 138 6.18 8.46 -25.18
CA PRO A 138 6.99 8.83 -26.34
C PRO A 138 6.58 10.15 -26.99
N ASP A 139 5.35 10.63 -26.77
CA ASP A 139 4.94 11.97 -27.22
C ASP A 139 5.59 13.10 -26.40
N LEU A 140 6.19 12.76 -25.25
CA LEU A 140 6.98 13.65 -24.40
C LEU A 140 8.47 13.35 -24.52
N GLU A 141 9.01 12.46 -23.69
CA GLU A 141 10.45 12.19 -23.64
C GLU A 141 10.82 10.74 -23.92
N GLY A 142 9.86 9.81 -23.92
CA GLY A 142 10.10 8.39 -24.20
C GLY A 142 11.20 7.78 -23.32
N CYS A 143 11.24 8.16 -22.04
CA CYS A 143 12.27 7.80 -21.06
C CYS A 143 13.69 8.32 -21.32
N ALA A 144 13.97 9.06 -22.40
CA ALA A 144 15.32 9.48 -22.74
C ALA A 144 15.91 10.47 -21.73
N MET A 145 17.10 10.18 -21.19
CA MET A 145 17.77 11.06 -20.22
C MET A 145 18.71 12.08 -20.86
N ASN A 146 19.14 11.83 -22.10
CA ASN A 146 20.08 12.68 -22.83
C ASN A 146 19.83 12.62 -24.34
N GLU A 147 20.51 13.49 -25.07
CA GLU A 147 20.34 13.63 -26.52
C GLU A 147 20.70 12.36 -27.28
N ALA A 148 21.75 11.66 -26.85
CA ALA A 148 22.18 10.41 -27.47
C ALA A 148 21.06 9.34 -27.43
N ALA A 149 20.28 9.28 -26.35
CA ALA A 149 19.15 8.37 -26.21
C ALA A 149 17.93 8.77 -27.04
N ARG A 150 17.68 10.07 -27.28
CA ARG A 150 16.53 10.55 -28.06
C ARG A 150 16.52 10.05 -29.51
N SER A 151 17.69 9.68 -30.05
CA SER A 151 17.83 9.09 -31.39
C SER A 151 17.23 7.68 -31.52
N GLU A 152 16.90 7.01 -30.42
CA GLU A 152 16.47 5.60 -30.39
C GLU A 152 15.30 5.44 -29.41
N SER A 153 14.12 5.16 -29.95
CA SER A 153 12.94 4.94 -29.11
C SER A 153 12.95 3.55 -28.48
N ILE A 154 12.60 3.49 -27.19
CA ILE A 154 12.42 2.24 -26.43
C ILE A 154 10.97 1.98 -26.03
N VAL A 155 10.07 2.93 -26.35
CA VAL A 155 8.65 2.91 -26.01
C VAL A 155 7.82 3.45 -27.17
N GLU A 156 6.73 2.76 -27.49
CA GLU A 156 5.88 3.09 -28.63
C GLU A 156 4.41 3.06 -28.20
N HIS A 157 3.58 3.95 -28.74
CA HIS A 157 2.13 3.81 -28.63
C HIS A 157 1.64 2.60 -29.43
N ARG A 158 0.68 1.88 -28.86
CA ARG A 158 0.01 0.75 -29.48
C ARG A 158 -1.48 0.78 -29.16
N ALA A 159 -2.30 0.85 -30.20
CA ALA A 159 -3.71 0.58 -30.09
C ALA A 159 -3.92 -0.92 -29.80
N PHE A 160 -4.56 -1.24 -28.68
CA PHE A 160 -4.88 -2.60 -28.27
C PHE A 160 -6.20 -2.62 -27.49
N ASP A 161 -7.09 -3.55 -27.85
CA ASP A 161 -8.44 -3.68 -27.29
C ASP A 161 -9.26 -2.37 -27.29
N GLY A 162 -9.13 -1.58 -28.36
CA GLY A 162 -9.83 -0.30 -28.52
C GLY A 162 -9.26 0.85 -27.67
N GLU A 163 -8.17 0.63 -26.95
CA GLU A 163 -7.52 1.62 -26.09
C GLU A 163 -6.07 1.87 -26.54
N ASP A 164 -5.50 2.97 -26.07
CA ASP A 164 -4.10 3.32 -26.28
C ASP A 164 -3.21 2.84 -25.12
N TRP A 165 -2.09 2.23 -25.47
CA TRP A 165 -1.15 1.58 -24.55
C TRP A 165 0.29 1.95 -24.91
N LEU A 166 1.16 1.99 -23.91
CA LEU A 166 2.60 2.02 -24.12
C LEU A 166 3.13 0.60 -24.28
N TYR A 167 3.97 0.41 -25.28
CA TYR A 167 4.65 -0.85 -25.56
C TYR A 167 6.15 -0.74 -25.33
N PHE A 168 6.68 -1.57 -24.44
CA PHE A 168 8.11 -1.71 -24.18
C PHE A 168 8.59 -3.09 -24.64
N ARG A 169 9.72 -3.15 -25.36
CA ARG A 169 10.27 -4.44 -25.82
C ARG A 169 10.83 -5.26 -24.66
N ALA A 170 10.68 -6.57 -24.73
CA ALA A 170 11.25 -7.49 -23.75
C ALA A 170 12.79 -7.41 -23.71
N LEU A 171 13.37 -7.45 -22.51
CA LEU A 171 14.82 -7.41 -22.28
C LEU A 171 15.39 -8.84 -22.21
N LYS A 172 16.53 -9.06 -22.86
CA LYS A 172 17.20 -10.36 -22.96
C LYS A 172 18.66 -10.23 -22.55
N PRO A 173 18.99 -10.31 -21.26
CA PRO A 173 20.37 -10.17 -20.80
C PRO A 173 21.23 -11.34 -21.27
N ASP A 174 22.45 -11.05 -21.72
CA ASP A 174 23.50 -12.05 -21.94
C ASP A 174 24.12 -12.49 -20.62
N VAL A 175 24.10 -11.61 -19.62
CA VAL A 175 24.61 -11.88 -18.28
C VAL A 175 23.67 -11.26 -17.24
N ALA A 176 23.28 -12.03 -16.23
CA ALA A 176 22.68 -11.52 -15.01
C ALA A 176 23.69 -11.61 -13.86
N ILE A 177 23.92 -10.48 -13.19
CA ILE A 177 24.75 -10.40 -12.00
C ILE A 177 23.81 -10.16 -10.80
N ILE A 178 23.71 -11.18 -9.96
CA ILE A 178 22.82 -11.20 -8.78
C ILE A 178 23.63 -11.39 -7.51
N ARG A 179 23.02 -11.11 -6.36
CA ARG A 179 23.60 -11.32 -5.04
C ARG A 179 22.63 -12.04 -4.12
N ALA A 180 23.15 -12.88 -3.24
CA ALA A 180 22.40 -13.50 -2.14
C ALA A 180 23.26 -13.57 -0.87
N SER A 181 22.69 -14.06 0.23
CA SER A 181 23.44 -14.25 1.48
C SER A 181 24.29 -15.52 1.42
N THR A 182 23.68 -16.63 1.03
CA THR A 182 24.33 -17.95 0.98
C THR A 182 24.00 -18.66 -0.33
N ALA A 183 25.01 -19.31 -0.92
CA ALA A 183 24.80 -20.34 -1.96
C ALA A 183 25.14 -21.72 -1.37
N ASP A 184 24.48 -22.79 -1.82
CA ASP A 184 25.06 -24.12 -1.67
C ASP A 184 26.01 -24.46 -2.84
N GLU A 185 26.74 -25.57 -2.73
CA GLU A 185 27.65 -26.05 -3.77
C GLU A 185 26.96 -26.34 -5.12
N ARG A 186 25.63 -26.45 -5.15
CA ARG A 186 24.83 -26.60 -6.38
C ARG A 186 24.28 -25.28 -6.90
N GLY A 187 24.53 -24.16 -6.22
CA GLY A 187 24.10 -22.82 -6.60
C GLY A 187 22.71 -22.42 -6.12
N ASN A 188 22.05 -23.20 -5.25
CA ASN A 188 20.80 -22.75 -4.65
C ASN A 188 21.07 -21.54 -3.76
N LEU A 189 20.32 -20.44 -3.94
CA LEU A 189 20.56 -19.18 -3.24
C LEU A 189 19.48 -18.90 -2.19
N THR A 190 19.91 -18.58 -0.98
CA THR A 190 19.08 -18.06 0.11
C THR A 190 19.47 -16.62 0.46
N PHE A 191 18.47 -15.84 0.90
CA PHE A 191 18.57 -14.41 1.14
C PHE A 191 18.37 -14.09 2.63
N GLU A 192 18.73 -15.04 3.50
CA GLU A 192 18.38 -15.03 4.92
C GLU A 192 18.97 -13.86 5.71
N GLN A 193 19.99 -13.17 5.18
CA GLN A 193 20.55 -11.96 5.77
C GLN A 193 20.27 -10.69 4.97
N GLU A 194 19.62 -10.78 3.80
CA GLU A 194 19.32 -9.58 2.99
C GLU A 194 18.04 -8.88 3.49
N GLY A 195 17.95 -7.56 3.28
CA GLY A 195 16.74 -6.78 3.59
C GLY A 195 15.63 -6.86 2.53
N ALA A 196 15.91 -7.52 1.39
CA ALA A 196 14.95 -7.87 0.36
C ALA A 196 15.58 -8.88 -0.61
N VAL A 197 14.76 -9.48 -1.48
CA VAL A 197 15.22 -10.33 -2.60
C VAL A 197 15.35 -9.52 -3.90
N LEU A 198 14.65 -8.39 -3.99
CA LEU A 198 14.49 -7.58 -5.21
C LEU A 198 13.94 -8.44 -6.37
N GLY A 199 14.61 -8.48 -7.53
CA GLY A 199 14.21 -9.28 -8.70
C GLY A 199 15.28 -10.26 -9.17
N ALA A 200 16.02 -10.88 -8.23
CA ALA A 200 17.08 -11.82 -8.56
C ALA A 200 16.60 -13.01 -9.41
N MET A 201 15.42 -13.55 -9.10
CA MET A 201 14.81 -14.66 -9.85
C MET A 201 14.48 -14.27 -11.29
N GLU A 202 13.84 -13.10 -11.48
CA GLU A 202 13.41 -12.61 -12.78
C GLU A 202 14.61 -12.34 -13.69
N MET A 203 15.70 -11.78 -13.16
CA MET A 203 16.94 -11.59 -13.92
C MET A 203 17.61 -12.92 -14.27
N ALA A 204 17.67 -13.87 -13.33
CA ALA A 204 18.24 -15.19 -13.58
C ALA A 204 17.47 -15.93 -14.69
N LEU A 205 16.13 -15.90 -14.64
CA LEU A 205 15.28 -16.48 -15.68
C LEU A 205 15.44 -15.77 -17.03
N ALA A 206 15.49 -14.43 -17.04
CA ALA A 206 15.65 -13.64 -18.26
C ALA A 206 16.97 -13.96 -18.97
N ALA A 207 18.07 -14.05 -18.23
CA ALA A 207 19.37 -14.45 -18.77
C ALA A 207 19.35 -15.92 -19.22
N ARG A 208 18.96 -16.86 -18.35
CA ARG A 208 18.95 -18.30 -18.63
C ARG A 208 18.16 -18.63 -19.91
N ASN A 209 16.95 -18.09 -20.03
CA ASN A 209 16.06 -18.39 -21.15
C ASN A 209 16.45 -17.69 -22.46
N SER A 210 17.37 -16.72 -22.38
CA SER A 210 18.02 -16.06 -23.51
C SER A 210 19.34 -16.73 -23.90
N GLY A 211 19.76 -17.80 -23.20
CA GLY A 211 21.07 -18.44 -23.41
C GLY A 211 22.23 -17.71 -22.73
N GLY A 212 21.93 -16.72 -21.89
CA GLY A 212 22.88 -15.97 -21.10
C GLY A 212 23.36 -16.72 -19.85
N LYS A 213 24.27 -16.06 -19.12
CA LYS A 213 24.93 -16.60 -17.92
C LYS A 213 24.53 -15.88 -16.65
N ILE A 214 24.53 -16.59 -15.53
CA ILE A 214 24.19 -16.04 -14.22
C ILE A 214 25.41 -16.09 -13.30
N ILE A 215 25.86 -14.93 -12.85
CA ILE A 215 26.91 -14.76 -11.83
C ILE A 215 26.24 -14.38 -10.51
N ALA A 216 26.37 -15.23 -9.51
CA ALA A 216 25.85 -15.00 -8.16
C ALA A 216 26.98 -14.66 -7.20
N GLN A 217 26.99 -13.43 -6.68
CA GLN A 217 27.81 -13.07 -5.53
C GLN A 217 27.13 -13.53 -4.25
N VAL A 218 27.86 -14.18 -3.35
CA VAL A 218 27.33 -14.60 -2.04
C VAL A 218 28.31 -14.31 -0.92
N ARG A 219 27.80 -14.13 0.30
CA ARG A 219 28.67 -13.96 1.47
C ARG A 219 29.44 -15.24 1.78
N ARG A 220 28.80 -16.40 1.62
CA ARG A 220 29.36 -17.69 1.97
C ARG A 220 28.79 -18.83 1.14
N ILE A 221 29.54 -19.94 1.10
CA ILE A 221 29.11 -21.19 0.47
C ILE A 221 28.81 -22.23 1.56
N ALA A 222 27.65 -22.89 1.46
CA ALA A 222 27.21 -23.96 2.34
C ALA A 222 27.27 -25.33 1.64
N ALA A 223 27.34 -26.41 2.41
CA ALA A 223 27.33 -27.77 1.88
C ALA A 223 26.02 -28.06 1.12
N ASN A 224 26.08 -28.82 0.03
CA ASN A 224 24.88 -29.21 -0.71
C ASN A 224 23.83 -29.91 0.19
N GLY A 225 22.56 -29.51 0.06
CA GLY A 225 21.44 -30.06 0.84
C GLY A 225 21.30 -29.50 2.26
N SER A 226 22.15 -28.55 2.67
CA SER A 226 22.06 -27.90 3.98
C SER A 226 21.07 -26.73 4.05
N LEU A 227 20.69 -26.16 2.90
CA LEU A 227 19.73 -25.07 2.82
C LEU A 227 18.30 -25.58 2.95
N LYS A 228 17.45 -24.84 3.67
CA LYS A 228 16.01 -25.12 3.75
C LYS A 228 15.36 -24.87 2.40
N ALA A 229 14.69 -25.87 1.84
CA ALA A 229 14.12 -25.80 0.49
C ALA A 229 13.14 -24.63 0.30
N HIS A 230 12.30 -24.31 1.30
CA HIS A 230 11.37 -23.19 1.24
C HIS A 230 12.05 -21.81 1.25
N ASP A 231 13.31 -21.73 1.70
CA ASP A 231 14.06 -20.47 1.79
C ASP A 231 14.86 -20.20 0.51
N VAL A 232 15.01 -21.20 -0.38
CA VAL A 232 15.71 -21.04 -1.66
C VAL A 232 14.90 -20.14 -2.58
N ARG A 233 15.43 -18.95 -2.88
CA ARG A 233 14.77 -17.94 -3.73
C ARG A 233 15.20 -18.01 -5.18
N VAL A 234 16.40 -18.51 -5.46
CA VAL A 234 16.88 -18.80 -6.82
C VAL A 234 17.44 -20.22 -6.82
N PRO A 235 16.85 -21.16 -7.57
CA PRO A 235 17.32 -22.53 -7.61
C PRO A 235 18.63 -22.63 -8.40
N GLY A 236 19.52 -23.51 -7.95
CA GLY A 236 20.88 -23.63 -8.49
C GLY A 236 20.96 -24.06 -9.94
N ILE A 237 19.88 -24.63 -10.49
CA ILE A 237 19.76 -24.90 -11.94
C ILE A 237 19.87 -23.63 -12.80
N LEU A 238 19.61 -22.46 -12.22
CA LEU A 238 19.73 -21.17 -12.89
C LEU A 238 21.10 -20.53 -12.73
N VAL A 239 21.92 -20.96 -11.78
CA VAL A 239 23.19 -20.30 -11.44
C VAL A 239 24.35 -21.00 -12.15
N ASP A 240 25.16 -20.24 -12.89
CA ASP A 240 26.33 -20.79 -13.59
C ASP A 240 27.63 -20.60 -12.81
N MET A 241 27.72 -19.50 -12.05
CA MET A 241 28.95 -19.04 -11.43
C MET A 241 28.67 -18.48 -10.03
N ILE A 242 29.38 -18.97 -9.02
CA ILE A 242 29.29 -18.51 -7.63
C ILE A 242 30.60 -17.81 -7.26
N VAL A 243 30.49 -16.56 -6.83
CA VAL A 243 31.59 -15.71 -6.35
C VAL A 243 31.39 -15.45 -4.87
N GLU A 244 32.27 -15.96 -4.04
CA GLU A 244 32.23 -15.73 -2.59
C GLU A 244 32.87 -14.36 -2.25
N ALA A 245 32.15 -13.55 -1.47
CA ALA A 245 32.55 -12.22 -0.99
C ALA A 245 32.20 -12.09 0.52
N PRO A 246 33.05 -12.62 1.42
CA PRO A 246 32.76 -12.70 2.86
C PRO A 246 32.48 -11.35 3.54
N GLU A 247 33.09 -10.29 3.00
CA GLU A 247 33.00 -8.91 3.48
C GLU A 247 31.81 -8.13 2.90
N GLN A 248 30.89 -8.78 2.17
CA GLN A 248 29.73 -8.06 1.63
C GLN A 248 28.88 -7.45 2.75
N LEU A 249 28.57 -6.16 2.64
CA LEU A 249 27.68 -5.44 3.55
C LEU A 249 26.23 -5.79 3.26
N GLN A 250 25.40 -5.97 4.29
CA GLN A 250 23.96 -6.26 4.15
C GLN A 250 23.22 -5.23 3.28
N THR A 251 23.48 -3.95 3.53
CA THR A 251 22.97 -2.81 2.77
C THR A 251 23.91 -1.62 2.97
N THR A 252 23.57 -0.44 2.44
CA THR A 252 24.38 0.78 2.53
C THR A 252 24.91 1.03 3.95
N ALA A 253 26.23 1.13 4.08
CA ALA A 253 26.95 1.34 5.34
C ALA A 253 26.47 0.45 6.51
N THR A 254 26.11 -0.80 6.24
CA THR A 254 25.58 -1.74 7.24
C THR A 254 26.25 -3.10 7.09
N LEU A 255 27.10 -3.46 8.05
CA LEU A 255 27.73 -4.78 8.07
C LEU A 255 26.64 -5.87 8.19
N TYR A 256 25.85 -5.80 9.27
CA TYR A 256 24.71 -6.69 9.50
C TYR A 256 23.83 -6.15 10.64
N ASP A 257 22.52 -6.12 10.41
CA ASP A 257 21.47 -5.86 11.39
C ASP A 257 20.37 -6.94 11.22
N PRO A 258 20.19 -7.83 12.21
CA PRO A 258 19.21 -8.92 12.12
C PRO A 258 17.75 -8.44 12.14
N ALA A 259 17.48 -7.18 12.50
CA ALA A 259 16.15 -6.61 12.39
C ALA A 259 15.78 -6.30 10.92
N ILE A 260 16.77 -6.09 10.05
CA ILE A 260 16.58 -5.86 8.62
C ILE A 260 16.24 -7.16 7.88
N SER A 261 16.79 -8.30 8.32
CA SER A 261 16.50 -9.62 7.73
C SER A 261 15.25 -10.28 8.32
N GLY A 262 14.66 -9.71 9.39
CA GLY A 262 13.52 -10.28 10.10
C GLY A 262 13.89 -11.42 11.05
N GLU A 263 15.17 -11.67 11.30
CA GLU A 263 15.64 -12.67 12.27
C GLU A 263 15.35 -12.26 13.72
N LEU A 264 15.31 -10.95 13.99
CA LEU A 264 14.99 -10.39 15.29
C LEU A 264 14.02 -9.23 15.16
N VAL A 265 13.24 -9.00 16.22
CA VAL A 265 12.37 -7.82 16.35
C VAL A 265 13.04 -6.84 17.30
N ARG A 266 13.31 -5.63 16.81
CA ARG A 266 13.83 -4.51 17.59
C ARG A 266 12.69 -3.85 18.41
N PRO A 267 12.87 -3.57 19.71
CA PRO A 267 11.88 -2.84 20.50
C PRO A 267 11.58 -1.45 19.92
N LEU A 268 10.30 -1.03 19.96
CA LEU A 268 9.84 0.20 19.31
C LEU A 268 10.49 1.48 19.89
N ASP A 269 10.79 1.48 21.18
CA ASP A 269 11.42 2.61 21.90
C ASP A 269 12.88 2.87 21.48
N THR A 270 13.50 1.94 20.76
CA THR A 270 14.86 2.12 20.21
C THR A 270 14.87 2.87 18.87
N PHE A 271 13.70 3.06 18.24
CA PHE A 271 13.60 3.87 17.02
C PHE A 271 13.57 5.35 17.39
N GLN A 272 14.55 6.10 16.90
CA GLN A 272 14.62 7.54 17.12
C GLN A 272 13.44 8.24 16.45
N THR A 273 12.70 9.04 17.23
CA THR A 273 11.68 9.93 16.71
C THR A 273 12.32 11.21 16.17
N PRO A 274 11.73 11.87 15.15
CA PRO A 274 12.30 13.08 14.58
C PRO A 274 12.32 14.21 15.63
N ALA A 275 13.43 14.97 15.65
CA ALA A 275 13.51 16.21 16.41
C ALA A 275 12.43 17.20 15.95
N PHE A 276 11.93 18.03 16.87
CA PHE A 276 10.91 19.02 16.53
C PHE A 276 11.49 20.09 15.61
N ASN A 277 11.00 20.10 14.36
CA ASN A 277 11.35 21.04 13.31
C ASN A 277 10.23 21.06 12.27
N VAL A 278 10.36 21.91 11.24
CA VAL A 278 9.33 22.02 10.19
C VAL A 278 9.09 20.71 9.43
N GLY A 279 10.12 19.88 9.23
CA GLY A 279 9.94 18.55 8.65
C GLY A 279 9.01 17.68 9.49
N LYS A 280 9.11 17.75 10.83
CA LYS A 280 8.20 17.06 11.74
C LYS A 280 6.77 17.62 11.67
N VAL A 281 6.59 18.93 11.54
CA VAL A 281 5.27 19.55 11.33
C VAL A 281 4.60 18.98 10.08
N ILE A 282 5.31 18.96 8.96
CA ILE A 282 4.80 18.40 7.70
C ILE A 282 4.48 16.91 7.88
N ALA A 283 5.39 16.12 8.47
CA ALA A 283 5.16 14.69 8.70
C ALA A 283 3.93 14.42 9.60
N ARG A 284 3.71 15.24 10.64
CA ARG A 284 2.51 15.18 11.49
C ARG A 284 1.24 15.47 10.70
N ARG A 285 1.22 16.50 9.85
CA ARG A 285 0.07 16.81 9.00
C ARG A 285 -0.19 15.70 7.99
N VAL A 286 0.85 15.13 7.40
CA VAL A 286 0.73 13.97 6.51
C VAL A 286 0.17 12.76 7.26
N ALA A 287 0.56 12.53 8.51
CA ALA A 287 0.04 11.43 9.33
C ALA A 287 -1.48 11.52 9.58
N GLN A 288 -2.04 12.73 9.64
CA GLN A 288 -3.49 12.96 9.77
C GLN A 288 -4.30 12.51 8.54
N GLU A 289 -3.65 12.24 7.39
CA GLU A 289 -4.32 11.71 6.20
C GLU A 289 -4.60 10.20 6.27
N LEU A 290 -4.02 9.51 7.26
CA LEU A 290 -4.07 8.05 7.39
C LEU A 290 -5.35 7.56 8.07
N ARG A 291 -5.74 6.33 7.75
CA ARG A 291 -6.85 5.62 8.42
C ARG A 291 -6.42 4.23 8.85
N GLN A 292 -7.04 3.75 9.92
CA GLN A 292 -6.72 2.44 10.48
C GLN A 292 -6.98 1.30 9.47
N GLY A 293 -6.04 0.36 9.38
CA GLY A 293 -6.10 -0.81 8.51
C GLY A 293 -5.61 -0.57 7.08
N TRP A 294 -5.20 0.65 6.74
CA TRP A 294 -4.70 0.96 5.40
C TRP A 294 -3.34 0.33 5.11
N ALA A 295 -3.16 -0.10 3.86
CA ALA A 295 -1.88 -0.43 3.27
C ALA A 295 -1.31 0.85 2.60
N VAL A 296 -0.16 1.31 3.09
CA VAL A 296 0.40 2.62 2.75
C VAL A 296 1.80 2.47 2.16
N ASN A 297 1.95 2.89 0.90
CA ASN A 297 3.27 3.05 0.30
C ASN A 297 3.95 4.33 0.84
N ILE A 298 5.23 4.23 1.15
CA ILE A 298 6.03 5.38 1.59
C ILE A 298 7.21 5.57 0.65
N GLY A 299 7.42 6.81 0.22
CA GLY A 299 8.61 7.25 -0.49
C GLY A 299 9.64 7.93 0.41
N PHE A 300 10.86 8.06 -0.11
CA PHE A 300 11.94 8.79 0.53
C PHE A 300 11.59 10.28 0.74
N GLY A 301 12.21 10.90 1.75
CA GLY A 301 12.06 12.32 2.09
C GLY A 301 11.27 12.54 3.38
N ILE A 302 10.49 13.62 3.45
CA ILE A 302 9.79 14.02 4.69
C ILE A 302 8.82 12.92 5.14
N SER A 303 8.08 12.33 4.19
CA SER A 303 7.14 11.23 4.44
C SER A 303 7.76 9.99 5.09
N ALA A 304 9.07 9.75 4.93
CA ALA A 304 9.77 8.65 5.60
C ALA A 304 9.74 8.76 7.13
N ASN A 305 9.46 9.95 7.68
CA ASN A 305 9.32 10.18 9.11
C ASN A 305 7.92 9.82 9.65
N VAL A 306 6.90 9.68 8.81
CA VAL A 306 5.52 9.40 9.24
C VAL A 306 5.40 8.12 10.09
N PRO A 307 6.08 6.99 9.77
CA PRO A 307 6.11 5.83 10.68
C PRO A 307 6.59 6.15 12.09
N ARG A 308 7.54 7.09 12.25
CA ARG A 308 8.05 7.51 13.56
C ARG A 308 7.09 8.44 14.28
N ILE A 309 6.29 9.22 13.54
CA ILE A 309 5.17 9.96 14.14
C ILE A 309 4.19 8.95 14.74
N LEU A 310 3.81 7.90 14.01
CA LEU A 310 2.91 6.88 14.58
C LEU A 310 3.53 6.15 15.78
N VAL A 311 4.85 5.92 15.81
CA VAL A 311 5.52 5.38 17.00
C VAL A 311 5.44 6.36 18.18
N GLU A 312 5.76 7.64 17.97
CA GLU A 312 5.68 8.70 18.99
C GLU A 312 4.27 8.83 19.59
N GLU A 313 3.25 8.66 18.76
CA GLU A 313 1.83 8.81 19.14
C GLU A 313 1.21 7.49 19.64
N GLY A 314 1.99 6.41 19.74
CA GLY A 314 1.48 5.09 20.20
C GLY A 314 0.58 4.36 19.20
N GLN A 315 0.61 4.76 17.93
CA GLN A 315 -0.22 4.28 16.82
C GLN A 315 0.52 3.31 15.87
N HIS A 316 1.68 2.76 16.26
CA HIS A 316 2.38 1.76 15.44
C HIS A 316 1.47 0.55 15.17
N GLY A 317 1.43 0.09 13.91
CA GLY A 317 0.54 -0.99 13.48
C GLY A 317 -0.88 -0.54 13.13
N ALA A 318 -1.22 0.75 13.27
CA ALA A 318 -2.50 1.27 12.79
C ALA A 318 -2.63 1.18 11.25
N VAL A 319 -1.51 1.20 10.53
CA VAL A 319 -1.42 0.99 9.07
C VAL A 319 -0.25 0.04 8.76
N THR A 320 -0.29 -0.60 7.59
CA THR A 320 0.79 -1.46 7.09
C THR A 320 1.63 -0.70 6.07
N TRP A 321 2.91 -0.53 6.35
CA TRP A 321 3.85 0.17 5.47
C TRP A 321 4.37 -0.71 4.34
N MET A 322 4.61 -0.13 3.17
CA MET A 322 5.17 -0.83 2.03
C MET A 322 6.19 0.02 1.30
N ILE A 323 7.33 -0.57 0.95
CA ILE A 323 8.36 0.03 0.08
C ILE A 323 8.57 -0.87 -1.15
N GLU A 324 8.95 -0.28 -2.29
CA GLU A 324 9.02 -0.99 -3.57
C GLU A 324 10.13 -2.07 -3.62
N GLN A 325 11.12 -1.98 -2.74
CA GLN A 325 12.19 -2.96 -2.62
C GLN A 325 11.68 -4.30 -2.09
N GLY A 326 10.54 -4.32 -1.38
CA GLY A 326 9.83 -5.54 -1.05
C GLY A 326 9.41 -5.73 0.41
N ALA A 327 9.94 -4.94 1.33
CA ALA A 327 9.54 -5.04 2.73
C ALA A 327 8.08 -4.56 2.93
N VAL A 328 7.31 -5.34 3.70
CA VAL A 328 5.92 -5.06 4.09
C VAL A 328 5.81 -5.09 5.61
N GLY A 329 5.17 -4.09 6.20
CA GLY A 329 5.07 -3.90 7.64
C GLY A 329 6.34 -3.33 8.27
N GLY A 330 6.43 -3.38 9.60
CA GLY A 330 7.61 -2.93 10.34
C GLY A 330 7.83 -1.42 10.35
N ILE A 331 9.09 -0.98 10.33
CA ILE A 331 9.47 0.44 10.27
C ILE A 331 10.51 0.60 9.13
N PRO A 332 10.12 1.18 7.97
CA PRO A 332 11.06 1.49 6.88
C PRO A 332 12.23 2.29 7.42
N LEU A 333 13.48 2.00 7.08
CA LEU A 333 14.63 2.75 7.61
C LEU A 333 14.70 4.17 7.03
N LEU A 334 15.59 5.01 7.56
CA LEU A 334 15.82 6.38 7.04
C LEU A 334 17.08 6.44 6.19
N ASP A 335 17.29 7.61 5.59
CA ASP A 335 18.48 7.94 4.79
C ASP A 335 18.74 6.89 3.70
N PHE A 336 19.99 6.59 3.43
CA PHE A 336 20.38 5.67 2.35
C PHE A 336 20.09 4.20 2.66
N LYS A 337 19.55 3.89 3.85
CA LYS A 337 19.05 2.56 4.20
C LYS A 337 17.55 2.40 3.94
N PHE A 338 16.86 3.44 3.48
CA PHE A 338 15.39 3.49 3.29
C PHE A 338 14.82 2.33 2.47
N GLY A 339 15.58 1.77 1.53
CA GLY A 339 15.19 0.57 0.77
C GLY A 339 15.06 -0.71 1.61
N CYS A 340 15.20 -0.64 2.94
CA CYS A 340 15.00 -1.72 3.90
C CYS A 340 14.01 -1.28 4.98
N ALA A 341 13.37 -2.22 5.65
CA ALA A 341 12.63 -1.98 6.89
C ALA A 341 13.21 -2.84 8.02
N ALA A 342 13.19 -2.32 9.24
CA ALA A 342 13.37 -3.15 10.41
C ALA A 342 12.01 -3.72 10.85
N ASN A 343 12.01 -4.93 11.39
CA ASN A 343 10.80 -5.62 11.88
C ASN A 343 9.74 -5.82 10.78
N ALA A 344 10.16 -6.02 9.53
CA ALA A 344 9.22 -6.31 8.45
C ALA A 344 8.41 -7.57 8.77
N GLU A 345 7.12 -7.55 8.43
CA GLU A 345 6.20 -8.68 8.61
C GLU A 345 6.32 -9.68 7.45
N ALA A 346 6.70 -9.19 6.27
CA ALA A 346 6.95 -10.00 5.10
C ALA A 346 7.95 -9.35 4.14
N PHE A 347 8.60 -10.19 3.33
CA PHE A 347 9.41 -9.77 2.19
C PHE A 347 8.81 -10.30 0.90
N VAL A 348 8.41 -9.38 0.02
CA VAL A 348 7.87 -9.64 -1.31
C VAL A 348 8.95 -9.31 -2.34
N ALA A 349 9.07 -10.09 -3.41
CA ALA A 349 9.99 -9.74 -4.50
C ALA A 349 9.53 -8.44 -5.17
N SER A 350 10.46 -7.53 -5.51
CA SER A 350 10.12 -6.22 -6.12
C SER A 350 9.19 -6.34 -7.33
N PRO A 351 9.35 -7.29 -8.26
CA PRO A 351 8.43 -7.45 -9.40
C PRO A 351 6.98 -7.69 -8.97
N HIS A 352 6.75 -8.46 -7.89
CA HIS A 352 5.41 -8.70 -7.37
C HIS A 352 4.86 -7.48 -6.62
N GLN A 353 5.72 -6.78 -5.87
CA GLN A 353 5.34 -5.54 -5.19
C GLN A 353 4.95 -4.45 -6.21
N PHE A 354 5.70 -4.32 -7.31
CA PHE A 354 5.35 -3.42 -8.41
C PHE A 354 4.05 -3.82 -9.09
N CYS A 355 3.81 -5.11 -9.34
CA CYS A 355 2.54 -5.56 -9.88
C CYS A 355 1.35 -5.14 -8.99
N TYR A 356 1.51 -5.23 -7.66
CA TYR A 356 0.52 -4.75 -6.70
C TYR A 356 0.34 -3.22 -6.75
N PHE A 357 1.42 -2.44 -6.88
CA PHE A 357 1.37 -0.98 -6.98
C PHE A 357 0.76 -0.48 -8.28
N GLN A 358 1.20 -1.01 -9.42
CA GLN A 358 0.69 -0.66 -10.75
C GLN A 358 -0.82 -0.95 -10.89
N ALA A 359 -1.34 -1.90 -10.11
CA ALA A 359 -2.76 -2.23 -10.06
C ALA A 359 -3.58 -1.30 -9.13
N GLY A 360 -2.94 -0.47 -8.30
CA GLY A 360 -3.62 0.37 -7.32
C GLY A 360 -4.22 -0.42 -6.15
N GLY A 361 -3.63 -1.59 -5.82
CA GLY A 361 -4.19 -2.51 -4.80
C GLY A 361 -4.09 -2.04 -3.35
N PHE A 362 -3.53 -0.85 -3.10
CA PHE A 362 -3.27 -0.26 -1.79
C PHE A 362 -4.12 1.00 -1.55
N ASP A 363 -4.02 1.60 -0.36
CA ASP A 363 -4.94 2.66 0.07
C ASP A 363 -4.36 4.06 -0.11
N ALA A 364 -3.09 4.26 0.23
CA ALA A 364 -2.44 5.58 0.11
C ALA A 364 -0.95 5.50 -0.24
N SER A 365 -0.47 6.55 -0.91
CA SER A 365 0.96 6.81 -1.12
C SER A 365 1.39 8.12 -0.47
N LEU A 366 2.49 8.08 0.28
CA LEU A 366 3.10 9.26 0.89
C LEU A 366 4.44 9.55 0.19
N LEU A 367 4.49 10.57 -0.66
CA LEU A 367 5.60 10.81 -1.57
C LEU A 367 6.12 12.24 -1.49
N SER A 368 7.35 12.48 -1.94
CA SER A 368 7.93 13.83 -2.02
C SER A 368 7.72 14.45 -3.41
N PHE A 369 7.91 15.76 -3.54
CA PHE A 369 7.93 16.47 -4.82
C PHE A 369 9.08 17.48 -4.94
N LEU A 370 9.60 17.67 -6.15
CA LEU A 370 10.53 18.75 -6.50
C LEU A 370 9.78 19.97 -7.02
N GLU A 371 8.82 19.76 -7.92
CA GLU A 371 7.96 20.80 -8.48
C GLU A 371 6.53 20.27 -8.61
N VAL A 372 5.56 21.16 -8.54
CA VAL A 372 4.14 20.94 -8.80
C VAL A 372 3.70 21.96 -9.84
N GLY A 373 3.15 21.47 -10.95
CA GLY A 373 2.63 22.27 -12.04
C GLY A 373 1.21 22.78 -11.77
N ARG A 374 0.77 23.79 -12.52
CA ARG A 374 -0.57 24.37 -12.40
C ARG A 374 -1.70 23.34 -12.50
N ASP A 375 -1.52 22.33 -13.33
CA ASP A 375 -2.46 21.23 -13.58
C ASP A 375 -2.40 20.11 -12.53
N GLY A 376 -1.56 20.26 -11.49
CA GLY A 376 -1.31 19.24 -10.48
C GLY A 376 -0.24 18.21 -10.85
N SER A 377 0.37 18.30 -12.03
CA SER A 377 1.46 17.41 -12.41
C SER A 377 2.68 17.59 -11.49
N VAL A 378 3.43 16.52 -11.23
CA VAL A 378 4.56 16.54 -10.29
C VAL A 378 5.84 16.09 -10.99
N ASN A 379 6.94 16.80 -10.69
CA ASN A 379 8.30 16.39 -11.02
C ASN A 379 9.01 15.84 -9.77
N VAL A 380 9.61 14.66 -9.92
CA VAL A 380 10.61 14.11 -8.98
C VAL A 380 11.89 13.65 -9.67
N SER A 381 11.86 13.48 -10.99
CA SER A 381 12.88 12.75 -11.74
C SER A 381 13.96 13.64 -12.36
N ARG A 382 13.76 14.96 -12.48
CA ARG A 382 14.76 15.86 -13.06
C ARG A 382 15.01 17.12 -12.24
N LEU A 383 16.30 17.39 -12.00
CA LEU A 383 16.82 18.67 -11.49
C LEU A 383 17.97 19.11 -12.39
N SER A 384 17.65 19.86 -13.44
CA SER A 384 18.61 20.21 -14.50
C SER A 384 19.93 20.83 -14.01
N GLY A 385 19.91 21.62 -12.93
CA GLY A 385 21.14 22.20 -12.35
C GLY A 385 22.01 21.21 -11.57
N THR A 386 21.44 20.13 -11.04
CA THR A 386 22.14 19.15 -10.19
C THR A 386 21.50 17.75 -10.35
N PRO A 387 21.63 17.11 -11.52
CA PRO A 387 20.83 15.94 -11.88
C PRO A 387 21.07 14.72 -10.97
N HIS A 388 22.30 14.55 -10.47
CA HIS A 388 22.68 13.46 -9.56
C HIS A 388 22.05 13.54 -8.15
N ARG A 389 21.29 14.61 -7.83
CA ARG A 389 20.56 14.70 -6.56
C ARG A 389 19.28 13.88 -6.55
N THR A 390 18.74 13.58 -7.72
CA THR A 390 17.61 12.67 -7.89
C THR A 390 18.13 11.36 -8.44
N ALA A 391 17.45 10.26 -8.08
CA ALA A 391 17.74 8.95 -8.62
C ALA A 391 17.04 8.73 -9.99
N GLY A 392 16.37 9.74 -10.54
CA GLY A 392 15.37 9.58 -11.59
C GLY A 392 14.00 9.24 -11.00
N ALA A 393 13.15 8.57 -11.77
CA ALA A 393 11.78 8.25 -11.39
C ALA A 393 11.67 7.04 -10.44
N GLY A 394 12.58 6.07 -10.50
CA GLY A 394 12.47 4.84 -9.70
C GLY A 394 11.11 4.17 -9.89
N GLY A 395 10.49 3.79 -8.77
CA GLY A 395 9.11 3.28 -8.73
C GLY A 395 8.01 4.35 -8.72
N PHE A 396 8.34 5.65 -8.75
CA PHE A 396 7.35 6.72 -8.53
C PHE A 396 6.20 6.69 -9.55
N VAL A 397 6.52 6.48 -10.83
CA VAL A 397 5.51 6.40 -11.90
C VAL A 397 4.64 5.15 -11.71
N ASP A 398 5.23 4.01 -11.35
CA ASP A 398 4.49 2.76 -11.09
C ASP A 398 3.50 2.92 -9.94
N ILE A 399 3.95 3.55 -8.85
CA ILE A 399 3.17 3.76 -7.62
C ILE A 399 2.02 4.72 -7.87
N THR A 400 2.28 5.87 -8.49
CA THR A 400 1.29 6.94 -8.63
C THR A 400 0.30 6.70 -9.76
N ALA A 401 0.57 5.78 -10.69
CA ALA A 401 -0.24 5.55 -11.87
C ALA A 401 -1.71 5.17 -11.61
N ARG A 402 -2.02 4.55 -10.46
CA ARG A 402 -3.39 4.15 -10.05
C ARG A 402 -3.64 4.25 -8.54
N ALA A 403 -2.76 4.89 -7.78
CA ALA A 403 -2.95 5.09 -6.34
C ALA A 403 -4.27 5.83 -6.07
N ARG A 404 -5.12 5.31 -5.20
CA ARG A 404 -6.43 5.93 -4.90
C ARG A 404 -6.26 7.26 -4.19
N LYS A 405 -5.39 7.30 -3.17
CA LYS A 405 -5.00 8.51 -2.44
C LYS A 405 -3.51 8.75 -2.55
N ILE A 406 -3.12 9.98 -2.88
CA ILE A 406 -1.71 10.39 -2.97
C ILE A 406 -1.51 11.66 -2.15
N VAL A 407 -0.60 11.58 -1.19
CA VAL A 407 -0.18 12.72 -0.38
C VAL A 407 1.25 13.07 -0.73
N PHE A 408 1.40 14.11 -1.54
CA PHE A 408 2.69 14.72 -1.83
C PHE A 408 3.09 15.62 -0.67
N SER A 409 4.35 15.55 -0.22
CA SER A 409 4.86 16.38 0.87
C SER A 409 6.22 17.00 0.55
N GLY A 410 6.43 18.22 1.03
CA GLY A 410 7.67 18.93 0.76
C GLY A 410 7.58 20.39 1.17
N MET A 411 8.72 21.07 1.20
CA MET A 411 8.73 22.53 1.39
C MET A 411 7.98 23.22 0.24
N PHE A 412 7.32 24.33 0.53
CA PHE A 412 6.61 25.16 -0.46
C PHE A 412 7.58 25.84 -1.43
N ASN A 413 8.61 26.49 -0.89
CA ASN A 413 9.71 27.07 -1.65
C ASN A 413 11.05 26.50 -1.19
N ALA A 414 12.00 26.32 -2.12
CA ALA A 414 13.32 25.82 -1.77
C ALA A 414 14.23 26.96 -1.27
N GLY A 415 14.94 26.69 -0.17
CA GLY A 415 15.91 27.61 0.42
C GLY A 415 15.34 28.59 1.45
N ALA A 416 14.06 28.48 1.80
CA ALA A 416 13.47 29.27 2.87
C ALA A 416 14.11 28.96 4.23
N LYS A 417 14.27 29.99 5.06
CA LYS A 417 14.67 29.87 6.47
C LYS A 417 13.46 30.19 7.33
N MET A 418 13.19 29.32 8.28
CA MET A 418 11.94 29.31 9.02
C MET A 418 12.17 28.70 10.40
N ARG A 419 11.33 29.11 11.35
CA ARG A 419 11.24 28.51 12.68
C ARG A 419 9.79 28.32 13.07
N VAL A 420 9.58 27.44 14.05
CA VAL A 420 8.29 27.26 14.71
C VAL A 420 8.41 27.87 16.10
N ASP A 421 7.51 28.77 16.44
CA ASP A 421 7.53 29.53 17.69
C ASP A 421 6.10 29.71 18.22
N GLU A 422 5.89 29.42 19.51
CA GLU A 422 4.59 29.51 20.21
C GLU A 422 3.38 28.93 19.43
N GLY A 423 3.54 27.81 18.72
CA GLY A 423 2.46 27.19 17.95
C GLY A 423 2.19 27.83 16.58
N ARG A 424 3.14 28.60 16.05
CA ARG A 424 3.03 29.32 14.76
C ARG A 424 4.26 29.09 13.89
N LEU A 425 4.08 29.20 12.58
CA LEU A 425 5.21 29.24 11.64
C LEU A 425 5.70 30.68 11.46
N ILE A 426 7.01 30.89 11.54
CA ILE A 426 7.66 32.16 11.22
C ILE A 426 8.63 31.92 10.04
N ILE A 427 8.41 32.64 8.94
CA ILE A 427 9.30 32.65 7.78
C ILE A 427 10.29 33.82 7.95
N ASP A 428 11.53 33.53 8.31
CA ASP A 428 12.59 34.52 8.51
C ASP A 428 13.15 35.05 7.18
N THR A 429 13.25 34.16 6.21
CA THR A 429 13.74 34.48 4.88
C THR A 429 13.05 33.56 3.89
N GLU A 430 12.39 34.14 2.90
CA GLU A 430 11.71 33.37 1.87
C GLU A 430 12.70 32.60 0.98
N GLY A 431 12.25 31.47 0.45
CA GLY A 431 12.98 30.65 -0.50
C GLY A 431 13.11 31.33 -1.85
N LYS A 432 14.23 31.10 -2.53
CA LYS A 432 14.53 31.74 -3.82
C LYS A 432 13.95 31.01 -5.02
N ILE A 433 13.55 29.75 -4.82
CA ILE A 433 13.11 28.86 -5.90
C ILE A 433 11.69 28.42 -5.57
N ALA A 434 10.74 28.89 -6.37
CA ALA A 434 9.35 28.45 -6.30
C ALA A 434 9.26 26.97 -6.70
N LYS A 435 8.46 26.18 -5.97
CA LYS A 435 8.18 24.78 -6.34
C LYS A 435 6.77 24.58 -6.89
N PHE A 436 5.87 25.55 -6.71
CA PHE A 436 4.60 25.61 -7.42
C PHE A 436 4.79 26.51 -8.64
N VAL A 437 4.77 25.92 -9.83
CA VAL A 437 5.21 26.54 -11.09
C VAL A 437 4.15 26.36 -12.17
N GLU A 438 4.19 27.17 -13.23
CA GLU A 438 3.22 27.05 -14.33
C GLU A 438 3.29 25.67 -14.99
N ALA A 439 4.51 25.21 -15.29
CA ALA A 439 4.79 23.88 -15.83
C ALA A 439 6.04 23.31 -15.16
N VAL A 440 6.00 22.02 -14.83
CA VAL A 440 7.15 21.31 -14.26
C VAL A 440 8.22 21.04 -15.31
N ASP A 441 9.49 20.91 -14.90
CA ASP A 441 10.59 20.60 -15.82
C ASP A 441 10.35 19.25 -16.51
N GLN A 442 10.02 18.21 -15.74
CA GLN A 442 9.70 16.88 -16.26
C GLN A 442 8.47 16.31 -15.55
N VAL A 443 7.47 15.85 -16.31
CA VAL A 443 6.24 15.28 -15.74
C VAL A 443 6.52 13.86 -15.28
N SER A 444 6.66 13.62 -13.97
CA SER A 444 6.78 12.28 -13.38
C SER A 444 5.42 11.70 -12.97
N PHE A 445 4.47 12.56 -12.61
CA PHE A 445 3.07 12.25 -12.37
C PHE A 445 2.20 13.27 -13.09
N SER A 446 1.13 12.83 -13.73
CA SER A 446 0.24 13.66 -14.54
C SER A 446 -1.04 13.99 -13.79
N GLY A 447 -1.26 15.28 -13.49
CA GLY A 447 -2.50 15.74 -12.86
C GLY A 447 -3.73 15.52 -13.75
N ALA A 448 -3.57 15.61 -15.07
CA ALA A 448 -4.63 15.29 -16.03
C ALA A 448 -5.07 13.82 -15.95
N ARG A 449 -4.12 12.88 -15.82
CA ARG A 449 -4.44 11.45 -15.63
C ARG A 449 -5.11 11.20 -14.28
N ALA A 450 -4.67 11.90 -13.25
CA ALA A 450 -5.28 11.80 -11.93
C ALA A 450 -6.75 12.23 -11.93
N LEU A 451 -7.08 13.29 -12.66
CA LEU A 451 -8.46 13.72 -12.87
C LEU A 451 -9.26 12.68 -13.66
N GLU A 452 -8.72 12.13 -14.75
CA GLU A 452 -9.37 11.08 -15.56
C GLU A 452 -9.70 9.82 -14.74
N GLN A 453 -8.86 9.52 -13.73
CA GLN A 453 -9.01 8.33 -12.89
C GLN A 453 -9.74 8.61 -11.56
N GLY A 454 -10.06 9.87 -11.24
CA GLY A 454 -10.68 10.24 -9.97
C GLY A 454 -9.78 10.01 -8.74
N GLN A 455 -8.46 10.21 -8.87
CA GLN A 455 -7.51 10.06 -7.75
C GLN A 455 -7.64 11.22 -6.74
N ASP A 456 -7.55 10.93 -5.44
CA ASP A 456 -7.52 11.93 -4.36
C ASP A 456 -6.07 12.41 -4.14
N VAL A 457 -5.76 13.65 -4.56
CA VAL A 457 -4.41 14.20 -4.53
C VAL A 457 -4.33 15.41 -3.59
N THR A 458 -3.44 15.31 -2.62
CA THR A 458 -3.14 16.36 -1.64
C THR A 458 -1.65 16.70 -1.64
N TYR A 459 -1.32 17.98 -1.55
CA TYR A 459 0.03 18.50 -1.40
C TYR A 459 0.14 19.18 -0.03
N VAL A 460 1.00 18.65 0.85
CA VAL A 460 1.23 19.15 2.20
C VAL A 460 2.57 19.85 2.26
N THR A 461 2.55 21.10 2.71
CA THR A 461 3.76 21.92 2.91
C THR A 461 3.86 22.40 4.35
N GLU A 462 4.92 23.15 4.67
CA GLU A 462 5.06 23.78 5.98
C GLU A 462 4.01 24.84 6.27
N ARG A 463 3.48 25.47 5.20
CA ARG A 463 2.69 26.71 5.29
C ARG A 463 1.25 26.55 4.85
N CYS A 464 0.93 25.51 4.09
CA CYS A 464 -0.42 25.27 3.59
C CYS A 464 -0.62 23.82 3.15
N VAL A 465 -1.90 23.45 3.05
CA VAL A 465 -2.36 22.23 2.40
C VAL A 465 -3.13 22.61 1.14
N ILE A 466 -2.81 21.93 0.04
CA ILE A 466 -3.40 22.17 -1.28
C ILE A 466 -4.01 20.85 -1.76
N ARG A 467 -5.19 20.91 -2.37
CA ARG A 467 -5.83 19.75 -3.02
C ARG A 467 -5.97 19.99 -4.51
N LEU A 468 -5.88 18.92 -5.29
CA LEU A 468 -6.21 18.95 -6.72
C LEU A 468 -7.73 18.78 -6.87
N ILE A 469 -8.45 19.89 -7.09
CA ILE A 469 -9.90 19.90 -7.23
C ILE A 469 -10.23 20.27 -8.68
N GLU A 470 -10.90 19.37 -9.39
CA GLU A 470 -11.23 19.55 -10.82
C GLU A 470 -10.02 19.92 -11.69
N GLY A 471 -8.86 19.33 -11.39
CA GLY A 471 -7.59 19.61 -12.10
C GLY A 471 -6.95 20.96 -11.76
N ARG A 472 -7.38 21.62 -10.69
CA ARG A 472 -6.84 22.91 -10.24
C ARG A 472 -6.33 22.84 -8.80
N LEU A 473 -5.15 23.42 -8.57
CA LEU A 473 -4.55 23.52 -7.24
C LEU A 473 -5.37 24.48 -6.37
N THR A 474 -5.95 23.97 -5.28
CA THR A 474 -6.80 24.73 -4.36
C THR A 474 -6.27 24.64 -2.93
N VAL A 475 -5.92 25.78 -2.34
CA VAL A 475 -5.48 25.89 -0.95
C VAL A 475 -6.68 25.64 -0.03
N THR A 476 -6.57 24.63 0.84
CA THR A 476 -7.63 24.23 1.80
C THR A 476 -7.25 24.52 3.24
N GLU A 477 -5.95 24.59 3.55
CA GLU A 477 -5.48 24.95 4.89
C GLU A 477 -4.28 25.90 4.82
N VAL A 478 -4.14 26.81 5.79
CA VAL A 478 -2.99 27.71 5.97
C VAL A 478 -2.43 27.58 7.37
N ALA A 479 -1.10 27.59 7.51
CA ALA A 479 -0.44 27.50 8.80
C ALA A 479 -0.75 28.72 9.70
N PRO A 480 -0.89 28.52 11.02
CA PRO A 480 -1.14 29.59 11.96
C PRO A 480 0.00 30.61 11.96
N GLY A 481 -0.38 31.89 11.92
CA GLY A 481 0.54 33.03 11.92
C GLY A 481 0.95 33.55 10.54
N LEU A 482 0.46 32.95 9.45
CA LEU A 482 0.75 33.39 8.09
C LEU A 482 -0.40 34.18 7.46
N ASP A 483 -0.05 35.11 6.58
CA ASP A 483 -0.99 35.80 5.71
C ASP A 483 -1.14 35.00 4.40
N LEU A 484 -2.36 34.53 4.10
CA LEU A 484 -2.64 33.72 2.91
C LEU A 484 -2.10 34.36 1.63
N LYS A 485 -2.32 35.66 1.45
CA LYS A 485 -1.92 36.33 0.21
C LYS A 485 -0.40 36.46 0.13
N ARG A 486 0.23 37.09 1.12
CA ARG A 486 1.66 37.40 1.13
C ARG A 486 2.53 36.14 1.20
N ASP A 487 2.16 35.18 2.03
CA ASP A 487 3.04 34.05 2.40
C ASP A 487 2.73 32.77 1.61
N VAL A 488 1.58 32.69 0.91
CA VAL A 488 1.20 31.53 0.09
C VAL A 488 0.95 31.93 -1.36
N LEU A 489 -0.05 32.78 -1.64
CA LEU A 489 -0.48 33.05 -3.02
C LEU A 489 0.57 33.83 -3.83
N ASP A 490 1.12 34.91 -3.26
CA ASP A 490 2.14 35.75 -3.90
C ASP A 490 3.51 35.03 -3.99
N GLN A 491 3.67 33.89 -3.30
CA GLN A 491 4.90 33.09 -3.28
C GLN A 491 4.91 31.93 -4.28
N ALA A 492 3.75 31.58 -4.85
CA ALA A 492 3.66 30.60 -5.93
C ALA A 492 3.96 31.25 -7.29
N ALA A 493 4.61 30.51 -8.19
CA ALA A 493 4.83 30.95 -9.58
C ALA A 493 3.69 30.53 -10.52
N THR A 494 2.60 29.99 -9.98
CA THR A 494 1.34 29.66 -10.66
C THR A 494 0.17 30.12 -9.82
N GLU A 495 -0.99 30.32 -10.44
CA GLU A 495 -2.24 30.57 -9.74
C GLU A 495 -2.60 29.40 -8.83
N LEU A 496 -2.92 29.73 -7.56
CA LEU A 496 -3.52 28.83 -6.59
C LEU A 496 -4.90 29.35 -6.24
N LEU A 497 -5.92 28.48 -6.33
CA LEU A 497 -7.27 28.80 -5.89
C LEU A 497 -7.36 28.69 -4.36
N VAL A 498 -8.44 29.22 -3.80
CA VAL A 498 -8.71 29.18 -2.36
C VAL A 498 -10.07 28.53 -2.16
N ALA A 499 -10.14 27.55 -1.25
CA ALA A 499 -11.40 26.88 -0.92
C ALA A 499 -12.35 27.84 -0.18
N ASP A 500 -13.66 27.73 -0.45
CA ASP A 500 -14.69 28.51 0.25
C ASP A 500 -14.71 28.23 1.76
N ASP A 501 -14.30 27.02 2.16
CA ASP A 501 -14.21 26.58 3.54
C ASP A 501 -12.76 26.51 4.07
N LEU A 502 -11.87 27.37 3.55
CA LEU A 502 -10.47 27.49 3.97
C LEU A 502 -10.33 27.49 5.50
N ARG A 503 -9.41 26.68 6.02
CA ARG A 503 -9.17 26.54 7.46
C ARG A 503 -7.75 26.92 7.84
N GLU A 504 -7.57 27.27 9.10
CA GLU A 504 -6.23 27.28 9.69
C GLU A 504 -5.82 25.83 9.99
N MET A 505 -4.56 25.48 9.74
CA MET A 505 -3.99 24.19 10.16
C MET A 505 -4.01 24.09 11.68
N ASP A 506 -4.16 22.87 12.22
CA ASP A 506 -4.15 22.65 13.66
C ASP A 506 -2.86 23.19 14.31
N GLY A 507 -3.00 24.14 15.23
CA GLY A 507 -1.88 24.74 15.97
C GLY A 507 -1.05 23.74 16.78
N ALA A 508 -1.60 22.58 17.14
CA ALA A 508 -0.86 21.51 17.82
C ALA A 508 0.23 20.90 16.92
N LEU A 509 0.09 20.96 15.59
CA LEU A 509 1.13 20.54 14.65
C LEU A 509 2.43 21.33 14.86
N PHE A 510 2.31 22.58 15.30
CA PHE A 510 3.36 23.57 15.46
C PHE A 510 3.87 23.65 16.91
N ARG A 511 3.64 22.63 17.73
CA ARG A 511 4.13 22.57 19.11
C ARG A 511 5.01 21.34 19.36
N PRO A 512 6.02 21.40 20.25
CA PRO A 512 6.94 20.30 20.47
C PRO A 512 6.30 19.07 21.11
N GLU A 513 5.21 19.24 21.87
CA GLU A 513 4.47 18.14 22.49
C GLU A 513 3.92 17.14 21.45
N PRO A 514 3.64 15.89 21.85
CA PRO A 514 2.88 14.95 21.01
C PRO A 514 1.54 15.56 20.58
N LEU A 515 1.12 15.22 19.35
CA LEU A 515 -0.10 15.73 18.73
C LEU A 515 -1.36 15.18 19.42
N GLY A 516 -1.26 14.02 20.08
CA GLY A 516 -2.44 13.24 20.47
C GLY A 516 -3.11 12.64 19.24
N LEU A 517 -2.31 12.25 18.24
CA LEU A 517 -2.81 11.70 16.99
C LEU A 517 -3.43 10.33 17.26
N GLU A 518 -4.74 10.25 17.12
CA GLU A 518 -5.43 8.99 16.90
C GLU A 518 -5.58 8.80 15.39
N VAL A 519 -4.94 7.77 14.84
CA VAL A 519 -5.15 7.42 13.43
C VAL A 519 -6.62 7.09 13.31
N ALA A 520 -7.35 7.88 12.51
CA ALA A 520 -8.80 7.80 12.46
C ALA A 520 -9.20 6.33 12.29
N GLY A 521 -9.86 5.81 13.33
CA GLY A 521 -10.52 4.53 13.26
C GLY A 521 -11.48 4.56 12.08
N MET A 522 -11.88 3.40 11.60
CA MET A 522 -12.81 3.33 10.49
C MET A 522 -14.09 4.08 10.90
N SER A 523 -14.33 5.23 10.26
CA SER A 523 -15.29 6.23 10.73
C SER A 523 -16.72 5.71 10.60
N GLY A 524 -17.62 6.29 11.40
CA GLY A 524 -19.05 5.98 11.36
C GLY A 524 -19.52 4.87 12.32
N PHE A 525 -18.62 4.29 13.13
CA PHE A 525 -19.01 3.33 14.18
C PHE A 525 -18.24 3.52 15.49
N ASP A 526 -18.93 3.34 16.62
CA ASP A 526 -18.41 3.26 17.99
C ASP A 526 -18.59 1.83 18.53
N LEU A 527 -17.62 1.29 19.28
CA LEU A 527 -17.76 -0.02 19.94
C LEU A 527 -17.36 0.09 21.42
N GLU A 528 -18.36 0.02 22.29
CA GLU A 528 -18.20 -0.06 23.74
C GLU A 528 -18.23 -1.53 24.19
N VAL A 529 -17.26 -1.98 24.98
CA VAL A 529 -17.22 -3.37 25.48
C VAL A 529 -17.23 -3.39 27.00
N ALA A 530 -18.22 -4.08 27.57
CA ALA A 530 -18.35 -4.25 29.01
C ALA A 530 -19.10 -5.55 29.35
N GLY A 531 -18.56 -6.33 30.28
CA GLY A 531 -19.24 -7.49 30.86
C GLY A 531 -19.66 -8.56 29.84
N GLY A 532 -18.83 -8.83 28.83
CA GLY A 532 -19.14 -9.80 27.76
C GLY A 532 -20.03 -9.26 26.64
N VAL A 533 -20.44 -7.99 26.71
CA VAL A 533 -21.31 -7.34 25.70
C VAL A 533 -20.53 -6.27 24.94
N GLY A 534 -20.56 -6.36 23.61
CA GLY A 534 -20.09 -5.29 22.72
C GLY A 534 -21.27 -4.48 22.17
N VAL A 535 -21.37 -3.20 22.48
CA VAL A 535 -22.37 -2.28 21.93
C VAL A 535 -21.75 -1.53 20.75
N LEU A 536 -22.12 -1.94 19.53
CA LEU A 536 -21.73 -1.31 18.28
C LEU A 536 -22.76 -0.24 17.89
N ARG A 537 -22.35 1.03 17.85
CA ARG A 537 -23.20 2.17 17.50
C ARG A 537 -22.85 2.73 16.14
N ILE A 538 -23.86 2.99 15.30
CA ILE A 538 -23.69 3.74 14.06
C ILE A 538 -23.58 5.24 14.42
N ASP A 539 -22.50 5.89 14.03
CA ASP A 539 -22.15 7.26 14.45
C ASP A 539 -22.07 8.21 13.24
N ARG A 540 -23.24 8.58 12.70
CA ARG A 540 -23.37 9.59 11.64
C ARG A 540 -24.71 10.33 11.77
N GLU A 541 -24.94 10.90 12.95
CA GLU A 541 -26.23 11.45 13.39
C GLU A 541 -26.76 12.54 12.45
N ASP A 542 -25.87 13.38 11.91
CA ASP A 542 -26.20 14.49 11.01
C ASP A 542 -26.80 14.00 9.68
N LYS A 543 -26.51 12.75 9.29
CA LYS A 543 -27.11 12.06 8.13
C LYS A 543 -28.09 10.96 8.53
N ARG A 544 -28.63 11.01 9.76
CA ARG A 544 -29.57 10.00 10.28
C ARG A 544 -28.99 8.59 10.21
N ASN A 545 -27.68 8.46 10.43
CA ASN A 545 -26.95 7.20 10.37
C ASN A 545 -27.05 6.48 9.01
N ALA A 546 -27.17 7.24 7.91
CA ALA A 546 -27.09 6.68 6.56
C ALA A 546 -25.68 6.16 6.26
N LEU A 547 -25.56 4.99 5.65
CA LEU A 547 -24.28 4.34 5.35
C LEU A 547 -23.74 4.81 4.01
N ASP A 548 -22.54 5.37 3.99
CA ASP A 548 -21.74 5.54 2.76
C ASP A 548 -20.78 4.36 2.55
N ALA A 549 -20.05 4.34 1.44
CA ALA A 549 -19.11 3.26 1.12
C ALA A 549 -18.04 3.06 2.20
N GLY A 550 -17.52 4.16 2.78
CA GLY A 550 -16.53 4.09 3.84
C GLY A 550 -17.08 3.45 5.13
N MET A 551 -18.35 3.72 5.46
CA MET A 551 -19.04 3.08 6.57
C MET A 551 -19.32 1.60 6.31
N VAL A 552 -19.64 1.21 5.07
CA VAL A 552 -19.78 -0.21 4.71
C VAL A 552 -18.47 -0.96 4.93
N ASP A 553 -17.34 -0.40 4.50
CA ASP A 553 -16.02 -0.98 4.77
C ASP A 553 -15.72 -1.04 6.27
N ALA A 554 -16.02 0.05 7.00
CA ALA A 554 -15.86 0.15 8.44
C ALA A 554 -16.59 -0.98 9.16
N LEU A 555 -17.88 -1.17 8.87
CA LEU A 555 -18.67 -2.24 9.49
C LEU A 555 -18.04 -3.62 9.26
N GLY A 556 -17.53 -3.89 8.05
CA GLY A 556 -16.90 -5.17 7.71
C GLY A 556 -15.66 -5.45 8.57
N ALA A 557 -14.86 -4.43 8.85
CA ALA A 557 -13.70 -4.54 9.73
C ALA A 557 -14.05 -4.61 11.21
N PHE A 558 -15.05 -3.85 11.67
CA PHE A 558 -15.58 -3.98 13.03
C PHE A 558 -16.08 -5.41 13.29
N CYS A 559 -16.74 -6.04 12.30
CA CYS A 559 -17.13 -7.44 12.37
C CYS A 559 -15.92 -8.36 12.55
N ARG A 560 -14.86 -8.21 11.74
CA ARG A 560 -13.61 -8.99 11.91
C ARG A 560 -12.99 -8.81 13.30
N ARG A 561 -13.00 -7.58 13.81
CA ARG A 561 -12.46 -7.26 15.14
C ARG A 561 -13.29 -7.90 16.25
N ILE A 562 -14.61 -7.80 16.18
CA ILE A 562 -15.54 -8.41 17.14
C ILE A 562 -15.40 -9.93 17.13
N GLU A 563 -15.37 -10.56 15.95
CA GLU A 563 -15.28 -12.01 15.81
C GLU A 563 -14.04 -12.60 16.53
N ARG A 564 -12.92 -11.86 16.56
CA ARG A 564 -11.66 -12.29 17.18
C ARG A 564 -11.55 -12.00 18.68
N ARG A 565 -12.47 -11.23 19.26
CA ARG A 565 -12.41 -10.82 20.67
C ARG A 565 -13.04 -11.86 21.58
N SER A 566 -12.25 -12.43 22.51
CA SER A 566 -12.72 -13.40 23.51
C SER A 566 -13.52 -12.77 24.65
N ASP A 567 -13.49 -11.45 24.78
CA ASP A 567 -14.21 -10.67 25.81
C ASP A 567 -15.57 -10.13 25.32
N ILE A 568 -16.01 -10.54 24.12
CA ILE A 568 -17.33 -10.25 23.56
C ILE A 568 -18.03 -11.58 23.24
N ASP A 569 -19.09 -11.86 23.98
CA ASP A 569 -19.97 -13.02 23.78
C ASP A 569 -21.28 -12.65 23.08
N VAL A 570 -21.75 -11.40 23.23
CA VAL A 570 -22.99 -10.88 22.62
C VAL A 570 -22.73 -9.48 22.05
N VAL A 571 -23.33 -9.19 20.90
CA VAL A 571 -23.26 -7.87 20.26
C VAL A 571 -24.62 -7.20 20.30
N ILE A 572 -24.66 -5.92 20.64
CA ILE A 572 -25.83 -5.05 20.46
C ILE A 572 -25.50 -4.04 19.36
N LEU A 573 -26.29 -4.00 18.29
CA LEU A 573 -26.20 -3.01 17.21
C LEU A 573 -27.29 -1.96 17.41
N THR A 574 -26.93 -0.68 17.44
CA THR A 574 -27.89 0.44 17.56
C THR A 574 -27.39 1.66 16.80
N GLY A 575 -28.23 2.67 16.56
CA GLY A 575 -27.77 3.98 16.10
C GLY A 575 -27.43 4.89 17.27
N LYS A 576 -26.51 5.83 17.07
CA LYS A 576 -26.30 6.96 17.97
C LYS A 576 -27.37 8.03 17.71
N GLY A 577 -27.73 8.79 18.74
CA GLY A 577 -28.74 9.85 18.63
C GLY A 577 -30.17 9.32 18.44
N ARG A 578 -30.96 10.02 17.62
CA ARG A 578 -32.41 9.79 17.42
C ARG A 578 -32.76 8.86 16.25
N SER A 579 -31.78 8.32 15.54
CA SER A 579 -31.98 7.48 14.36
C SER A 579 -31.29 6.14 14.56
N PHE A 580 -31.90 5.06 14.08
CA PHE A 580 -31.19 3.78 13.95
C PHE A 580 -30.31 3.83 12.70
N CYS A 581 -30.91 3.75 11.51
CA CYS A 581 -30.22 3.85 10.22
C CYS A 581 -31.22 4.20 9.11
N ALA A 582 -30.96 5.29 8.39
CA ALA A 582 -31.79 5.71 7.25
C ALA A 582 -31.54 4.91 5.94
N GLY A 583 -30.62 3.94 5.96
CA GLY A 583 -30.23 3.14 4.81
C GLY A 583 -28.98 3.64 4.11
N GLY A 584 -28.79 3.26 2.85
CA GLY A 584 -27.67 3.73 2.04
C GLY A 584 -27.76 5.24 1.77
N ASP A 585 -26.67 5.97 1.92
CA ASP A 585 -26.61 7.39 1.63
C ASP A 585 -26.81 7.64 0.13
N ILE A 586 -27.96 8.19 -0.24
CA ILE A 586 -28.36 8.44 -1.63
C ILE A 586 -27.28 9.22 -2.41
N ARG A 587 -26.65 10.20 -1.76
CA ARG A 587 -25.62 11.02 -2.40
C ARG A 587 -24.32 10.26 -2.65
N ALA A 588 -24.09 9.17 -1.92
CA ALA A 588 -22.87 8.37 -2.07
C ALA A 588 -22.90 7.51 -3.34
N TRP A 589 -24.10 7.12 -3.82
CA TRP A 589 -24.24 6.22 -4.96
C TRP A 589 -25.00 6.81 -6.16
N SER A 590 -25.66 7.97 -6.01
CA SER A 590 -26.48 8.56 -7.10
C SER A 590 -25.69 8.92 -8.36
N ASP A 591 -24.40 9.18 -8.21
CA ASP A 591 -23.52 9.61 -9.29
C ASP A 591 -22.70 8.44 -9.88
N GLU A 592 -22.89 7.22 -9.36
CA GLU A 592 -22.19 6.04 -9.85
C GLU A 592 -22.77 5.54 -11.18
N SER A 593 -21.88 5.03 -12.05
CA SER A 593 -22.32 4.25 -13.22
C SER A 593 -23.02 2.97 -12.78
N ALA A 594 -23.96 2.47 -13.59
CA ALA A 594 -24.65 1.20 -13.32
C ALA A 594 -23.69 0.02 -13.06
N THR A 595 -22.53 0.02 -13.75
CA THR A 595 -21.48 -0.98 -13.55
C THR A 595 -20.79 -0.84 -12.20
N ALA A 596 -20.44 0.38 -11.79
CA ALA A 596 -19.82 0.64 -10.49
C ALA A 596 -20.78 0.30 -9.34
N PHE A 597 -22.03 0.73 -9.46
CA PHE A 597 -23.09 0.44 -8.49
C PHE A 597 -23.26 -1.06 -8.26
N GLY A 598 -23.31 -1.86 -9.34
CA GLY A 598 -23.40 -3.31 -9.24
C GLY A 598 -22.13 -3.98 -8.70
N ARG A 599 -20.95 -3.52 -9.12
CA ARG A 599 -19.66 -4.16 -8.78
C ARG A 599 -19.15 -3.83 -7.39
N HIS A 600 -19.43 -2.63 -6.90
CA HIS A 600 -18.87 -2.08 -5.67
C HIS A 600 -19.99 -1.86 -4.66
N TRP A 601 -20.92 -0.94 -4.90
CA TRP A 601 -21.96 -0.60 -3.92
C TRP A 601 -22.80 -1.80 -3.44
N VAL A 602 -23.36 -2.58 -4.37
CA VAL A 602 -24.20 -3.74 -4.04
C VAL A 602 -23.35 -4.90 -3.50
N ARG A 603 -22.25 -5.22 -4.17
CA ARG A 603 -21.41 -6.38 -3.83
C ARG A 603 -20.70 -6.22 -2.48
N ASP A 604 -20.09 -5.05 -2.24
CA ASP A 604 -19.32 -4.79 -1.04
C ASP A 604 -20.26 -4.69 0.18
N GLY A 605 -21.43 -4.08 0.00
CA GLY A 605 -22.49 -4.11 1.01
C GLY A 605 -22.98 -5.52 1.35
N HIS A 606 -23.16 -6.39 0.34
CA HIS A 606 -23.44 -7.81 0.57
C HIS A 606 -22.35 -8.49 1.39
N GLU A 607 -21.07 -8.35 1.01
CA GLU A 607 -19.96 -8.98 1.74
C GLU A 607 -19.94 -8.55 3.21
N THR A 608 -20.10 -7.25 3.46
CA THR A 608 -20.11 -6.70 4.81
C THR A 608 -21.31 -7.16 5.63
N PHE A 609 -22.52 -7.12 5.06
CA PHE A 609 -23.75 -7.48 5.79
C PHE A 609 -23.80 -8.99 6.06
N ASP A 610 -23.32 -9.79 5.12
CA ASP A 610 -23.10 -11.23 5.31
C ASP A 610 -22.16 -11.45 6.51
N ARG A 611 -21.02 -10.75 6.55
CA ARG A 611 -20.05 -10.88 7.65
C ARG A 611 -20.66 -10.52 9.01
N LEU A 612 -21.53 -9.51 9.08
CA LEU A 612 -22.27 -9.17 10.31
C LEU A 612 -23.25 -10.29 10.72
N ALA A 613 -24.05 -10.80 9.77
CA ALA A 613 -24.99 -11.87 10.03
C ALA A 613 -24.30 -13.18 10.49
N ARG A 614 -23.07 -13.39 10.02
CA ARG A 614 -22.25 -14.59 10.28
C ARG A 614 -21.31 -14.48 11.47
N LEU A 615 -21.35 -13.38 12.23
CA LEU A 615 -20.59 -13.26 13.47
C LEU A 615 -20.85 -14.47 14.38
N ARG A 616 -19.78 -14.99 14.99
CA ARG A 616 -19.88 -16.10 15.96
C ARG A 616 -20.70 -15.72 17.19
N GLN A 617 -20.72 -14.44 17.55
CA GLN A 617 -21.53 -13.89 18.62
C GLN A 617 -22.99 -13.68 18.15
N PRO A 618 -23.99 -13.97 19.00
CA PRO A 618 -25.36 -13.48 18.79
C PRO A 618 -25.41 -11.95 18.71
N VAL A 619 -26.20 -11.44 17.78
CA VAL A 619 -26.38 -10.00 17.50
C VAL A 619 -27.82 -9.60 17.81
N ILE A 620 -27.98 -8.58 18.65
CA ILE A 620 -29.27 -7.95 18.95
C ILE A 620 -29.29 -6.58 18.27
N ALA A 621 -30.21 -6.35 17.34
CA ALA A 621 -30.47 -5.01 16.82
C ALA A 621 -31.46 -4.28 17.74
N VAL A 622 -31.07 -3.08 18.20
CA VAL A 622 -31.94 -2.15 18.90
C VAL A 622 -32.24 -1.00 17.96
N LEU A 623 -33.48 -0.95 17.45
CA LEU A 623 -33.96 0.13 16.60
C LEU A 623 -34.41 1.27 17.51
N ASN A 624 -33.49 2.18 17.81
CA ASN A 624 -33.75 3.41 18.59
C ASN A 624 -34.30 4.57 17.72
N GLY A 625 -34.59 4.28 16.45
CA GLY A 625 -35.13 5.20 15.46
C GLY A 625 -35.50 4.44 14.19
N HIS A 626 -35.96 5.14 13.15
CA HIS A 626 -36.46 4.49 11.93
C HIS A 626 -35.41 3.58 11.26
N ALA A 627 -35.88 2.46 10.71
CA ALA A 627 -35.08 1.47 9.97
C ALA A 627 -35.69 1.31 8.57
N LEU A 628 -35.16 2.07 7.62
CA LEU A 628 -35.69 2.17 6.26
C LEU A 628 -34.65 1.70 5.25
N GLY A 629 -35.10 0.97 4.24
CA GLY A 629 -34.28 0.45 3.16
C GLY A 629 -33.08 -0.34 3.67
N GLY A 630 -31.87 0.09 3.30
CA GLY A 630 -30.61 -0.46 3.82
C GLY A 630 -30.51 -0.53 5.35
N GLY A 631 -31.24 0.32 6.10
CA GLY A 631 -31.31 0.25 7.55
C GLY A 631 -32.10 -0.96 8.05
N LEU A 632 -33.16 -1.34 7.34
CA LEU A 632 -33.86 -2.61 7.61
C LEU A 632 -33.02 -3.80 7.15
N GLU A 633 -32.29 -3.70 6.04
CA GLU A 633 -31.36 -4.74 5.59
C GLU A 633 -30.27 -5.00 6.64
N LEU A 634 -29.76 -3.93 7.27
CA LEU A 634 -28.80 -4.01 8.37
C LEU A 634 -29.43 -4.66 9.62
N ALA A 635 -30.65 -4.25 10.00
CA ALA A 635 -31.38 -4.85 11.12
C ALA A 635 -31.71 -6.35 10.87
N ALA A 636 -31.93 -6.72 9.60
CA ALA A 636 -32.19 -8.10 9.20
C ALA A 636 -30.98 -9.02 9.41
N CYS A 637 -29.76 -8.49 9.52
CA CYS A 637 -28.57 -9.26 9.86
C CYS A 637 -28.57 -9.74 11.33
N ALA A 638 -29.26 -9.05 12.24
CA ALA A 638 -29.30 -9.41 13.65
C ALA A 638 -30.10 -10.70 13.91
N ASP A 639 -29.76 -11.42 14.98
CA ASP A 639 -30.47 -12.63 15.41
C ASP A 639 -31.77 -12.30 16.15
N TYR A 640 -31.82 -11.12 16.79
CA TYR A 640 -32.99 -10.62 17.52
C TYR A 640 -33.14 -9.10 17.32
N ARG A 641 -34.36 -8.60 17.14
CA ARG A 641 -34.65 -7.16 16.92
C ARG A 641 -35.60 -6.62 17.99
N VAL A 642 -35.18 -5.55 18.66
CA VAL A 642 -36.00 -4.74 19.56
C VAL A 642 -36.27 -3.40 18.88
N ALA A 643 -37.53 -3.03 18.71
CA ALA A 643 -37.90 -1.71 18.19
C ALA A 643 -38.50 -0.83 19.29
N GLU A 644 -38.15 0.45 19.31
CA GLU A 644 -38.88 1.40 20.13
C GLU A 644 -40.24 1.73 19.51
N ALA A 645 -41.25 2.02 20.35
CA ALA A 645 -42.64 2.17 19.91
C ALA A 645 -42.85 3.19 18.77
N HIS A 646 -42.01 4.24 18.71
CA HIS A 646 -42.10 5.30 17.69
C HIS A 646 -41.46 4.92 16.33
N VAL A 647 -40.78 3.78 16.24
CA VAL A 647 -40.03 3.36 15.06
C VAL A 647 -40.96 3.05 13.88
N LYS A 648 -40.45 3.37 12.69
CA LYS A 648 -41.05 3.07 11.39
C LYS A 648 -40.09 2.21 10.58
N ILE A 649 -40.64 1.19 9.93
CA ILE A 649 -39.89 0.11 9.28
C ILE A 649 -40.42 -0.10 7.86
N GLY A 650 -39.54 -0.17 6.86
CA GLY A 650 -39.95 -0.31 5.46
C GLY A 650 -38.79 -0.45 4.46
N GLN A 651 -39.13 -0.76 3.20
CA GLN A 651 -38.20 -0.89 2.07
C GLN A 651 -38.64 0.03 0.91
N PRO A 652 -38.27 1.33 0.95
CA PRO A 652 -38.75 2.32 -0.02
C PRO A 652 -38.00 2.31 -1.37
N GLU A 653 -36.99 1.47 -1.56
CA GLU A 653 -36.04 1.48 -2.69
C GLU A 653 -36.70 1.46 -4.06
N ALA A 654 -37.77 0.68 -4.24
CA ALA A 654 -38.50 0.61 -5.50
C ALA A 654 -39.10 1.96 -5.92
N GLY A 655 -39.46 2.81 -4.94
CA GLY A 655 -39.91 4.19 -5.18
C GLY A 655 -38.79 5.11 -5.68
N LEU A 656 -37.52 4.75 -5.46
CA LEU A 656 -36.34 5.43 -6.01
C LEU A 656 -35.87 4.81 -7.34
N GLY A 657 -36.54 3.78 -7.84
CA GLY A 657 -36.14 3.06 -9.05
C GLY A 657 -34.97 2.09 -8.87
N ILE A 658 -34.62 1.75 -7.62
CA ILE A 658 -33.56 0.79 -7.28
C ILE A 658 -34.14 -0.38 -6.48
N ILE A 659 -33.31 -1.38 -6.20
CA ILE A 659 -33.70 -2.56 -5.40
C ILE A 659 -33.12 -2.47 -3.99
N ALA A 660 -33.75 -3.16 -3.04
CA ALA A 660 -33.14 -3.50 -1.75
C ALA A 660 -31.98 -4.48 -2.01
N GLY A 661 -30.78 -3.91 -2.13
CA GLY A 661 -29.60 -4.53 -2.73
C GLY A 661 -28.59 -5.12 -1.74
N TRP A 662 -28.84 -5.06 -0.43
CA TRP A 662 -27.98 -5.65 0.59
C TRP A 662 -28.68 -6.81 1.30
N SER A 663 -29.14 -7.78 0.51
CA SER A 663 -29.95 -8.93 0.93
C SER A 663 -31.36 -8.63 1.45
N GLY A 664 -31.91 -7.45 1.17
CA GLY A 664 -33.28 -7.06 1.51
C GLY A 664 -34.37 -7.84 0.77
N THR A 665 -34.02 -8.65 -0.22
CA THR A 665 -34.95 -9.55 -0.92
C THR A 665 -34.67 -11.03 -0.69
N GLN A 666 -33.49 -11.37 -0.15
CA GLN A 666 -33.06 -12.76 0.12
C GLN A 666 -33.16 -13.04 1.61
N ARG A 667 -32.32 -12.40 2.45
CA ARG A 667 -32.30 -12.60 3.90
C ARG A 667 -33.59 -12.16 4.55
N ALA A 668 -34.10 -10.99 4.17
CA ALA A 668 -35.36 -10.48 4.69
C ALA A 668 -36.53 -11.45 4.41
N VAL A 669 -36.58 -12.08 3.22
CA VAL A 669 -37.63 -13.05 2.88
C VAL A 669 -37.53 -14.30 3.76
N ARG A 670 -36.32 -14.78 4.03
CA ARG A 670 -36.10 -15.97 4.88
C ARG A 670 -36.46 -15.70 6.34
N ARG A 671 -36.19 -14.50 6.85
CA ARG A 671 -36.43 -14.13 8.26
C ARG A 671 -37.83 -13.59 8.54
N PHE A 672 -38.38 -12.77 7.65
CA PHE A 672 -39.66 -12.06 7.86
C PHE A 672 -40.82 -12.68 7.05
N GLY A 673 -40.52 -13.58 6.13
CA GLY A 673 -41.49 -14.14 5.21
C GLY A 673 -41.77 -13.26 3.99
N ALA A 674 -42.04 -13.90 2.85
CA ALA A 674 -42.19 -13.23 1.57
C ALA A 674 -43.33 -12.20 1.52
N GLN A 675 -44.41 -12.39 2.29
CA GLN A 675 -45.56 -11.47 2.24
C GLN A 675 -45.27 -10.14 2.94
N ALA A 676 -44.64 -10.14 4.11
CA ALA A 676 -44.23 -8.91 4.79
C ALA A 676 -43.25 -8.11 3.92
N VAL A 677 -42.29 -8.79 3.29
CA VAL A 677 -41.33 -8.17 2.37
C VAL A 677 -42.02 -7.58 1.14
N ARG A 678 -42.96 -8.29 0.49
CA ARG A 678 -43.69 -7.76 -0.67
C ARG A 678 -44.50 -6.50 -0.34
N ARG A 679 -45.14 -6.48 0.83
CA ARG A 679 -45.89 -5.31 1.31
C ARG A 679 -45.00 -4.08 1.43
N MET A 680 -43.80 -4.23 2.00
CA MET A 680 -42.82 -3.15 2.08
C MET A 680 -42.21 -2.81 0.72
N ALA A 681 -41.58 -3.79 0.05
CA ALA A 681 -40.76 -3.56 -1.15
C ALA A 681 -41.54 -3.28 -2.43
N LEU A 682 -42.73 -3.86 -2.60
CA LEU A 682 -43.53 -3.70 -3.83
C LEU A 682 -44.69 -2.74 -3.63
N MET A 683 -45.34 -2.78 -2.46
CA MET A 683 -46.51 -1.93 -2.18
C MET A 683 -46.13 -0.64 -1.43
N GLY A 684 -44.87 -0.48 -1.02
CA GLY A 684 -44.38 0.72 -0.35
C GLY A 684 -44.94 0.93 1.06
N GLU A 685 -45.49 -0.10 1.70
CA GLU A 685 -45.98 0.04 3.07
C GLU A 685 -44.84 0.28 4.07
N VAL A 686 -45.11 1.13 5.06
CA VAL A 686 -44.23 1.41 6.19
C VAL A 686 -44.94 1.01 7.47
N PHE A 687 -44.39 0.01 8.17
CA PHE A 687 -44.97 -0.52 9.40
C PHE A 687 -44.58 0.31 10.62
N SER A 688 -45.50 0.43 11.57
CA SER A 688 -45.19 0.76 12.96
C SER A 688 -44.47 -0.41 13.65
N ALA A 689 -43.84 -0.14 14.80
CA ALA A 689 -43.20 -1.16 15.62
C ALA A 689 -44.16 -2.30 16.01
N GLU A 690 -45.43 -1.98 16.32
CA GLU A 690 -46.44 -2.97 16.69
C GLU A 690 -46.91 -3.83 15.50
N GLU A 691 -47.12 -3.22 14.34
CA GLU A 691 -47.44 -3.98 13.13
C GLU A 691 -46.27 -4.89 12.73
N ALA A 692 -45.05 -4.38 12.83
CA ALA A 692 -43.83 -5.14 12.57
C ALA A 692 -43.66 -6.32 13.56
N LEU A 693 -44.05 -6.16 14.82
CA LEU A 693 -44.08 -7.24 15.81
C LEU A 693 -45.09 -8.32 15.41
N GLY A 694 -46.32 -7.91 15.05
CA GLY A 694 -47.36 -8.84 14.61
C GLY A 694 -47.01 -9.61 13.32
N LEU A 695 -46.12 -9.05 12.49
CA LEU A 695 -45.64 -9.65 11.25
C LEU A 695 -44.32 -10.42 11.41
N GLY A 696 -43.71 -10.42 12.59
CA GLY A 696 -42.41 -11.07 12.84
C GLY A 696 -41.22 -10.37 12.20
N VAL A 697 -41.35 -9.08 11.83
CA VAL A 697 -40.25 -8.25 11.34
C VAL A 697 -39.35 -7.79 12.51
N VAL A 698 -39.95 -7.61 13.69
CA VAL A 698 -39.23 -7.37 14.96
C VAL A 698 -39.72 -8.35 16.02
N ASP A 699 -38.88 -8.61 17.02
CA ASP A 699 -39.11 -9.66 18.02
C ASP A 699 -39.62 -9.11 19.37
N ALA A 700 -39.42 -7.81 19.62
CA ALA A 700 -39.95 -7.11 20.77
C ALA A 700 -40.15 -5.61 20.50
N VAL A 701 -41.10 -5.01 21.20
CA VAL A 701 -41.30 -3.55 21.24
C VAL A 701 -40.97 -3.04 22.65
N ALA A 702 -40.25 -1.93 22.72
CA ALA A 702 -39.91 -1.21 23.95
C ALA A 702 -40.51 0.20 23.93
N GLU A 703 -40.68 0.80 25.11
CA GLU A 703 -41.01 2.23 25.20
C GLU A 703 -39.89 3.07 24.56
N THR A 704 -40.25 4.28 24.10
CA THR A 704 -39.27 5.18 23.46
C THR A 704 -38.22 5.62 24.47
N GLY A 705 -36.94 5.45 24.13
CA GLY A 705 -35.78 5.65 25.01
C GLY A 705 -35.34 4.40 25.79
N GLU A 706 -36.17 3.35 25.85
CA GLU A 706 -35.91 2.14 26.65
C GLU A 706 -35.35 0.98 25.81
N GLY A 707 -35.14 1.17 24.50
CA GLY A 707 -34.69 0.12 23.59
C GLY A 707 -33.34 -0.49 23.99
N LEU A 708 -32.37 0.35 24.34
CA LEU A 708 -31.02 -0.13 24.71
C LEU A 708 -31.03 -0.86 26.06
N ALA A 709 -31.81 -0.38 27.03
CA ALA A 709 -31.99 -1.06 28.31
C ALA A 709 -32.59 -2.46 28.11
N ARG A 710 -33.60 -2.55 27.24
CA ARG A 710 -34.20 -3.84 26.84
C ARG A 710 -33.20 -4.76 26.13
N GLY A 711 -32.39 -4.22 25.21
CA GLY A 711 -31.32 -4.95 24.53
C GLY A 711 -30.27 -5.51 25.50
N ARG A 712 -29.85 -4.72 26.49
CA ARG A 712 -28.90 -5.16 27.54
C ARG A 712 -29.51 -6.26 28.43
N ALA A 713 -30.79 -6.19 28.76
CA ALA A 713 -31.48 -7.24 29.51
C ALA A 713 -31.54 -8.57 28.73
N LEU A 714 -31.74 -8.52 27.41
CA LEU A 714 -31.67 -9.69 26.53
C LEU A 714 -30.24 -10.26 26.45
N ALA A 715 -29.24 -9.40 26.29
CA ALA A 715 -27.83 -9.82 26.32
C ALA A 715 -27.47 -10.52 27.63
N ALA A 716 -27.91 -10.00 28.78
CA ALA A 716 -27.73 -10.64 30.09
C ALA A 716 -28.40 -12.02 30.19
N THR A 717 -29.43 -12.29 29.39
CA THR A 717 -30.06 -13.62 29.31
C THR A 717 -29.23 -14.58 28.45
N LEU A 718 -28.64 -14.09 27.36
CA LEU A 718 -27.74 -14.87 26.49
C LEU A 718 -26.43 -15.21 27.19
N LEU A 719 -25.88 -14.31 28.00
CA LEU A 719 -24.66 -14.54 28.78
C LEU A 719 -24.78 -15.65 29.82
N LYS A 720 -26.00 -16.09 30.15
CA LYS A 720 -26.25 -17.27 31.01
C LYS A 720 -26.16 -18.60 30.24
N ARG A 721 -25.96 -18.56 28.93
CA ARG A 721 -25.85 -19.75 28.06
C ARG A 721 -24.39 -20.08 27.82
N GLY A 722 -24.11 -21.33 27.42
CA GLY A 722 -22.76 -21.73 27.04
C GLY A 722 -22.33 -20.97 25.77
N PRO A 723 -21.22 -20.22 25.77
CA PRO A 723 -20.82 -19.39 24.64
C PRO A 723 -20.53 -20.23 23.39
N GLN A 724 -19.81 -21.34 23.54
CA GLN A 724 -19.55 -22.28 22.45
C GLN A 724 -20.83 -22.92 21.90
N ALA A 725 -21.75 -23.34 22.78
CA ALA A 725 -23.02 -23.92 22.35
C ALA A 725 -23.88 -22.89 21.60
N SER A 726 -23.86 -21.63 22.03
CA SER A 726 -24.61 -20.54 21.41
C SER A 726 -24.06 -20.21 20.01
N GLU A 727 -22.74 -20.13 19.88
CA GLU A 727 -22.05 -19.97 18.60
C GLU A 727 -22.42 -21.10 17.62
N LEU A 728 -22.28 -22.36 18.04
CA LEU A 728 -22.60 -23.51 17.19
C LEU A 728 -24.07 -23.55 16.79
N THR A 729 -24.97 -23.21 17.72
CA THR A 729 -26.41 -23.14 17.45
C THR A 729 -26.71 -22.07 16.40
N LYS A 730 -26.12 -20.88 16.53
CA LYS A 730 -26.25 -19.80 15.53
C LYS A 730 -25.73 -20.23 14.16
N MET A 731 -24.55 -20.87 14.10
CA MET A 731 -23.99 -21.38 12.85
C MET A 731 -24.94 -22.36 12.15
N LEU A 732 -25.56 -23.27 12.89
CA LEU A 732 -26.52 -24.23 12.33
C LEU A 732 -27.81 -23.57 11.85
N ILE A 733 -28.31 -22.55 12.57
CA ILE A 733 -29.47 -21.76 12.13
C ILE A 733 -29.14 -21.01 10.84
N ASN A 734 -28.00 -20.32 10.77
CA ASN A 734 -27.54 -19.63 9.55
C ASN A 734 -27.45 -20.61 8.37
N ALA A 735 -26.84 -21.79 8.57
CA ALA A 735 -26.78 -22.81 7.52
C ALA A 735 -28.18 -23.28 7.05
N ALA A 736 -29.16 -23.40 7.96
CA ALA A 736 -30.54 -23.73 7.64
C ALA A 736 -31.26 -22.60 6.88
N GLU A 737 -30.90 -21.34 7.16
CA GLU A 737 -31.31 -20.16 6.38
C GLU A 737 -30.57 -20.05 5.03
N GLY A 738 -29.66 -20.97 4.70
CA GLY A 738 -28.82 -20.86 3.51
C GLY A 738 -27.80 -19.71 3.59
N GLU A 739 -27.54 -19.22 4.80
CA GLU A 739 -26.44 -18.31 5.11
C GLU A 739 -25.21 -19.17 5.46
N GLU A 740 -24.27 -19.31 4.51
CA GLU A 740 -22.92 -19.86 4.76
C GLU A 740 -22.79 -21.37 5.07
N ARG A 741 -23.59 -22.21 4.41
CA ARG A 741 -23.68 -23.66 4.67
C ARG A 741 -22.33 -24.39 4.56
N GLU A 742 -21.53 -24.10 3.53
CA GLU A 742 -20.27 -24.78 3.25
C GLU A 742 -19.21 -24.49 4.32
N ARG A 743 -19.07 -23.22 4.74
CA ARG A 743 -18.10 -22.81 5.77
C ARG A 743 -18.40 -23.45 7.13
N VAL A 744 -19.68 -23.61 7.48
CA VAL A 744 -20.08 -24.27 8.74
C VAL A 744 -19.58 -25.71 8.79
N LEU A 745 -19.72 -26.46 7.68
CA LEU A 745 -19.23 -27.83 7.59
C LEU A 745 -17.70 -27.90 7.73
N GLU A 746 -16.97 -27.07 6.97
CA GLU A 746 -15.50 -27.04 7.03
C GLU A 746 -14.99 -26.60 8.40
N SER A 747 -15.61 -25.59 9.01
CA SER A 747 -15.21 -25.09 10.33
C SER A 747 -15.42 -26.13 11.43
N LEU A 748 -16.54 -26.87 11.37
CA LEU A 748 -16.81 -27.97 12.31
C LEU A 748 -15.85 -29.14 12.10
N ALA A 749 -15.63 -29.56 10.85
CA ALA A 749 -14.70 -30.64 10.52
C ALA A 749 -13.27 -30.30 10.93
N GLY A 750 -12.81 -29.08 10.65
CA GLY A 750 -11.50 -28.58 11.05
C GLY A 750 -11.34 -28.52 12.57
N ARG A 751 -12.36 -28.05 13.31
CA ARG A 751 -12.35 -28.07 14.78
C ARG A 751 -12.28 -29.49 15.33
N LEU A 752 -13.04 -30.42 14.77
CA LEU A 752 -13.01 -31.83 15.18
C LEU A 752 -11.61 -32.43 14.97
N ALA A 753 -11.05 -32.29 13.77
CA ALA A 753 -9.72 -32.76 13.43
C ALA A 753 -8.64 -32.13 14.34
N ALA A 754 -8.75 -30.83 14.64
CA ALA A 754 -7.79 -30.11 15.47
C ALA A 754 -7.90 -30.42 16.97
N SER A 755 -9.04 -30.94 17.44
CA SER A 755 -9.27 -31.22 18.87
C SER A 755 -8.63 -32.52 19.39
N GLY A 756 -8.18 -33.39 18.48
CA GLY A 756 -7.63 -34.71 18.80
C GLY A 756 -6.16 -34.72 19.21
N ALA A 757 -5.69 -35.88 19.68
CA ALA A 757 -4.27 -36.11 19.94
C ALA A 757 -3.42 -36.11 18.66
N GLU A 758 -4.03 -36.41 17.50
CA GLU A 758 -3.36 -36.44 16.21
C GLU A 758 -2.72 -35.11 15.81
N LEU A 759 -3.38 -33.96 16.04
CA LEU A 759 -2.79 -32.65 15.72
C LEU A 759 -1.54 -32.39 16.58
N ARG A 760 -1.61 -32.69 17.88
CA ARG A 760 -0.47 -32.52 18.80
C ARG A 760 0.71 -33.37 18.37
N GLU A 761 0.47 -34.63 18.01
CA GLU A 761 1.49 -35.55 17.51
C GLU A 761 2.07 -35.11 16.17
N GLY A 762 1.22 -34.74 15.20
CA GLY A 762 1.68 -34.27 13.89
C GLY A 762 2.56 -33.03 13.98
N VAL A 763 2.19 -32.08 14.84
CA VAL A 763 3.00 -30.87 15.10
C VAL A 763 4.31 -31.21 15.83
N ALA A 764 4.26 -32.05 16.85
CA ALA A 764 5.47 -32.46 17.58
C ALA A 764 6.44 -33.23 16.67
N ALA A 765 5.95 -34.21 15.92
CA ALA A 765 6.74 -34.99 14.96
C ALA A 765 7.37 -34.11 13.87
N PHE A 766 6.65 -33.07 13.40
CA PHE A 766 7.19 -32.08 12.47
C PHE A 766 8.36 -31.30 13.06
N PHE A 767 8.24 -30.78 14.29
CA PHE A 767 9.33 -30.06 14.96
C PHE A 767 10.50 -30.98 15.34
N ASP A 768 10.22 -32.21 15.76
CA ASP A 768 11.20 -33.24 16.11
C ASP A 768 11.83 -33.92 14.89
N LYS A 769 11.36 -33.61 13.67
CA LYS A 769 11.78 -34.21 12.39
C LYS A 769 11.73 -35.74 12.38
N ARG A 770 10.68 -36.30 12.98
CA ARG A 770 10.41 -37.74 12.97
C ARG A 770 9.09 -38.03 12.24
N PRO A 771 8.88 -39.25 11.73
CA PRO A 771 7.56 -39.67 11.27
C PRO A 771 6.54 -39.52 12.41
N ALA A 772 5.34 -39.03 12.08
CA ALA A 772 4.24 -38.96 13.03
C ALA A 772 3.69 -40.36 13.30
N ASP A 773 3.52 -40.70 14.58
CA ASP A 773 2.90 -41.95 15.03
C ASP A 773 1.51 -41.64 15.58
N PHE A 774 0.54 -41.55 14.67
CA PHE A 774 -0.82 -41.16 15.03
C PHE A 774 -1.48 -42.26 15.90
N PRO A 775 -2.02 -41.90 17.07
CA PRO A 775 -2.71 -42.85 17.94
C PRO A 775 -3.92 -43.46 17.21
N ARG A 776 -4.02 -44.79 17.20
CA ARG A 776 -5.08 -45.52 16.46
C ARG A 776 -6.33 -45.86 17.26
N GLU A 777 -6.36 -45.53 18.54
CA GLU A 777 -7.55 -45.67 19.40
C GLU A 777 -8.09 -44.27 19.72
N GLY A 778 -9.36 -44.06 19.37
CA GLY A 778 -10.15 -42.86 19.64
C GLY A 778 -11.57 -43.24 20.05
#